data_AF-A0A1W5CXZ6-F1
#
_entry.id   AF-A0A1W5CXZ6-F1
#
_cell.length_a   1.000
_cell.length_b   1.000
_cell.length_c   1.000
_cell.angle_alpha   90.00
_cell.angle_beta   90.00
_cell.angle_gamma   90.00
#
_symmetry.space_group_name_H-M   'P 1'
#
loop_
_entity.id
_entity.type
_entity.pdbx_description
1 polymer ?
#
loop_
_entity_poly.entity_id
_entity_poly.type
_entity_poly.pdbx_seq_one_letter_code
_entity_poly.pdbx_strand_id
1 'polypeptide(L)'
;MPLLKIIGIMSLGKNFWVAFCFLRSEKEGIFVWVMCCIRALYRRIGRQAPKVVLTDRALAVINALRNIFPQTKHLLCFWHVNRAVQAYFQLAFETEEEWELFYAEWLAMVNALTPNAFNTAWGAFQVKWNDKYWRLIEYLDNTWFHLLKTRFVRAWTNQVMHFNSLRRRLLLQEKKHGEDFKDEKVKEANEIEEGSKAGEDSEVREDSEATSLPIKVAFSESTYEPLPYGLIVLAEGLDPALDIVAVHGLNGHPEKTWTTNNVNWLRDLLPSDIPNARILSWGYDAKTHSTSQISGQYLYDHARTLVSDLCLKRRLTKTRTRPIIFVAHSLGGIVVKSALIHSEAARRGALEEHRSIKLSTYGILFMGTPHQGGSGVHLGELMLQVASIFVTADDKILKHFERDSEWLQQQLGQYAPISNDFVTKFAYEMFPTRIALGKEIMVVPQASAIVPGATNAEPVAIPADHLNMVKFASRQNGGYVKVSGHLQLLAEEAPEAIGARWEEQDRIRKAQANVKDDFTVPFSLSGIPETENFVGRKEELAKIKEAFQGDGSQRAVVLLHGLGGMGKTQLAVTFMKEHRDTYSAIFWLNGKNEDTLKQSFAVMANRLYKEHPSSALLRTAAEAKDVDQIVVIIRQWLSAKENHRWMLVFDNIDNPKLPGNEGPQAYDVRSYFPEAYQGSILITTRSSRLKIGKVVSVRKLVDTRESIAILTSTSGRVNLDRGIHILVLVQGFYN
;
A
#
# COMPACT_ATOMS: atom_id res chain seq x y z
N MET A 1 -28.28 -18.19 14.33
CA MET A 1 -29.19 -19.27 13.91
C MET A 1 -28.88 -19.60 12.46
N PRO A 2 -28.67 -20.87 12.08
CA PRO A 2 -28.50 -21.25 10.68
C PRO A 2 -29.67 -20.73 9.83
N LEU A 3 -29.36 -20.10 8.71
CA LEU A 3 -30.35 -19.62 7.75
C LEU A 3 -30.43 -20.64 6.62
N LEU A 4 -31.56 -21.34 6.53
CA LEU A 4 -31.88 -22.19 5.40
C LEU A 4 -32.54 -21.34 4.31
N LYS A 5 -31.89 -21.27 3.14
CA LYS A 5 -32.42 -20.62 1.94
C LYS A 5 -32.96 -21.69 1.00
N ILE A 6 -34.16 -21.47 0.49
CA ILE A 6 -34.83 -22.39 -0.44
C ILE A 6 -35.12 -21.62 -1.71
N ILE A 7 -34.41 -21.97 -2.76
CA ILE A 7 -34.45 -21.29 -4.05
C ILE A 7 -34.96 -22.24 -5.13
N GLY A 8 -35.67 -21.68 -6.11
CA GLY A 8 -36.09 -22.37 -7.32
C GLY A 8 -35.26 -21.87 -8.51
N ILE A 9 -35.19 -22.69 -9.56
CA ILE A 9 -34.44 -22.38 -10.78
C ILE A 9 -35.39 -22.44 -11.98
N MET A 10 -35.46 -21.37 -12.76
CA MET A 10 -36.27 -21.28 -13.98
C MET A 10 -35.60 -22.01 -15.16
N SER A 11 -36.35 -22.29 -16.22
CA SER A 11 -35.83 -22.92 -17.46
C SER A 11 -34.72 -22.10 -18.16
N LEU A 12 -34.72 -20.78 -17.98
CA LEU A 12 -33.66 -19.87 -18.44
C LEU A 12 -32.47 -19.79 -17.47
N GLY A 13 -32.52 -20.53 -16.37
CA GLY A 13 -31.43 -20.59 -15.39
C GLY A 13 -31.37 -19.43 -14.40
N LYS A 14 -32.43 -18.61 -14.34
CA LYS A 14 -32.58 -17.58 -13.31
C LYS A 14 -33.07 -18.22 -12.00
N ASN A 15 -32.47 -17.81 -10.89
CA ASN A 15 -32.87 -18.22 -9.55
C ASN A 15 -34.02 -17.34 -9.04
N PHE A 16 -34.93 -17.92 -8.27
CA PHE A 16 -35.96 -17.17 -7.54
C PHE A 16 -36.12 -17.72 -6.12
N TRP A 17 -36.62 -16.89 -5.20
CA TRP A 17 -36.83 -17.28 -3.81
C TRP A 17 -38.13 -18.06 -3.64
N VAL A 18 -38.06 -19.23 -3.01
CA VAL A 18 -39.23 -20.02 -2.62
C VAL A 18 -39.57 -19.77 -1.15
N ALA A 19 -38.56 -19.88 -0.27
CA ALA A 19 -38.70 -19.62 1.15
C ALA A 19 -37.34 -19.37 1.81
N PHE A 20 -37.36 -18.79 3.01
CA PHE A 20 -36.21 -18.76 3.90
C PHE A 20 -36.66 -19.11 5.31
N CYS A 21 -35.79 -19.76 6.09
CA CYS A 21 -36.12 -20.19 7.43
C CYS A 21 -34.91 -20.07 8.35
N PHE A 22 -35.10 -19.46 9.53
CA PHE A 22 -34.11 -19.47 10.59
C PHE A 22 -34.29 -20.74 11.43
N LEU A 23 -33.28 -21.60 11.40
CA LEU A 23 -33.30 -22.87 12.12
C LEU A 23 -32.74 -22.67 13.53
N ARG A 24 -33.38 -23.29 14.53
CA ARG A 24 -32.81 -23.35 15.89
C ARG A 24 -31.58 -24.28 15.98
N SER A 25 -31.51 -25.28 15.10
CA SER A 25 -30.41 -26.24 14.97
C SER A 25 -30.54 -27.00 13.65
N GLU A 26 -29.44 -27.48 13.06
CA GLU A 26 -29.42 -28.32 11.85
C GLU A 26 -29.70 -29.80 12.14
N LYS A 27 -30.63 -30.08 13.05
CA LYS A 27 -31.06 -31.45 13.38
C LYS A 27 -32.21 -31.87 12.46
N GLU A 28 -32.31 -33.17 12.21
CA GLU A 28 -33.31 -33.76 11.30
C GLU A 28 -34.75 -33.31 11.61
N GLY A 29 -35.16 -33.34 12.89
CA GLY A 29 -36.52 -32.93 13.28
C GLY A 29 -36.87 -31.49 12.90
N ILE A 30 -35.87 -30.60 12.80
CA ILE A 30 -36.09 -29.22 12.35
C ILE A 30 -36.24 -29.14 10.84
N PHE A 31 -35.46 -29.90 10.09
CA PHE A 31 -35.66 -29.97 8.64
C PHE A 31 -36.98 -30.64 8.28
N VAL A 32 -37.44 -31.66 9.03
CA VAL A 32 -38.77 -32.26 8.86
C VAL A 32 -39.86 -31.20 9.01
N TRP A 33 -39.77 -30.38 10.06
CA TRP A 33 -40.70 -29.27 10.26
C TRP A 33 -40.67 -28.27 9.10
N VAL A 34 -39.49 -27.85 8.65
CA VAL A 34 -39.38 -26.93 7.50
C VAL A 34 -39.98 -27.53 6.24
N MET A 35 -39.67 -28.80 5.93
CA MET A 35 -40.22 -29.48 4.76
C MET A 35 -41.74 -29.61 4.84
N CYS A 36 -42.30 -29.81 6.05
CA CYS A 36 -43.75 -29.75 6.27
C CYS A 36 -44.33 -28.37 5.94
N CYS A 37 -43.68 -27.29 6.36
CA CYS A 37 -44.09 -25.93 6.01
C CYS A 37 -44.07 -25.69 4.50
N ILE A 38 -43.04 -26.18 3.80
CA ILE A 38 -42.95 -26.09 2.34
C ILE A 38 -44.08 -26.91 1.69
N ARG A 39 -44.34 -28.13 2.17
CA ARG A 39 -45.41 -28.97 1.65
C ARG A 39 -46.78 -28.29 1.80
N ALA A 40 -47.01 -27.63 2.94
CA ALA A 40 -48.21 -26.83 3.17
C ALA A 40 -48.29 -25.63 2.21
N LEU A 41 -47.16 -24.96 1.94
CA LEU A 41 -47.10 -23.87 0.96
C LEU A 41 -47.51 -24.34 -0.44
N TYR A 42 -46.92 -25.43 -0.93
CA TYR A 42 -47.27 -26.01 -2.24
C TYR A 42 -48.75 -26.38 -2.34
N ARG A 43 -49.31 -26.99 -1.29
CA ARG A 43 -50.76 -27.29 -1.21
C ARG A 43 -51.60 -26.01 -1.29
N ARG A 44 -51.22 -24.97 -0.55
CA ARG A 44 -51.96 -23.70 -0.51
C ARG A 44 -52.00 -22.99 -1.86
N ILE A 45 -50.91 -23.06 -2.64
CA ILE A 45 -50.83 -22.44 -3.97
C ILE A 45 -51.37 -23.36 -5.10
N GLY A 46 -51.96 -24.51 -4.75
CA GLY A 46 -52.50 -25.47 -5.72
C GLY A 46 -51.46 -26.10 -6.63
N ARG A 47 -50.20 -26.22 -6.19
CA ARG A 47 -49.09 -26.78 -6.98
C ARG A 47 -48.65 -28.13 -6.43
N GLN A 48 -48.23 -29.02 -7.33
CA GLN A 48 -47.62 -30.29 -6.96
C GLN A 48 -46.24 -30.07 -6.33
N ALA A 49 -45.81 -31.03 -5.51
CA ALA A 49 -44.47 -31.06 -4.94
C ALA A 49 -43.38 -30.98 -6.02
N PRO A 50 -42.20 -30.42 -5.70
CA PRO A 50 -41.12 -30.32 -6.66
C PRO A 50 -40.70 -31.71 -7.17
N LYS A 51 -40.52 -31.87 -8.47
CA LYS A 51 -40.08 -33.16 -9.06
C LYS A 51 -38.64 -33.50 -8.69
N VAL A 52 -37.80 -32.49 -8.49
CA VAL A 52 -36.37 -32.62 -8.18
C VAL A 52 -35.98 -31.61 -7.11
N VAL A 53 -35.17 -32.03 -6.14
CA VAL A 53 -34.53 -31.15 -5.15
C VAL A 53 -33.02 -31.41 -5.14
N LEU A 54 -32.25 -30.33 -5.01
CA LEU A 54 -30.79 -30.32 -4.96
C LEU A 54 -30.33 -29.93 -3.55
N THR A 55 -29.40 -30.68 -2.95
CA THR A 55 -28.81 -30.34 -1.64
C THR A 55 -27.29 -30.50 -1.63
N ASP A 56 -26.64 -30.03 -0.56
CA ASP A 56 -25.20 -30.07 -0.27
C ASP A 56 -24.75 -31.31 0.50
N ARG A 57 -25.52 -32.41 0.44
CA ARG A 57 -25.27 -33.70 1.14
C ARG A 57 -25.54 -33.66 2.66
N ALA A 58 -26.15 -32.62 3.21
CA ALA A 58 -26.55 -32.61 4.62
C ALA A 58 -27.55 -33.75 4.96
N LEU A 59 -27.12 -34.76 5.73
CA LEU A 59 -27.91 -35.97 6.00
C LEU A 59 -29.26 -35.67 6.64
N ALA A 60 -29.31 -34.70 7.55
CA ALA A 60 -30.53 -34.26 8.20
C ALA A 60 -31.58 -33.70 7.20
N VAL A 61 -31.12 -33.03 6.14
CA VAL A 61 -31.98 -32.52 5.05
C VAL A 61 -32.45 -33.67 4.17
N ILE A 62 -31.55 -34.60 3.85
CA ILE A 62 -31.85 -35.78 3.02
C ILE A 62 -32.94 -36.64 3.67
N ASN A 63 -32.81 -36.90 4.96
CA ASN A 63 -33.80 -37.70 5.71
C ASN A 63 -35.15 -36.98 5.78
N ALA A 64 -35.14 -35.68 6.05
CA ALA A 64 -36.37 -34.87 6.06
C ALA A 64 -37.07 -34.84 4.69
N LEU A 65 -36.30 -34.71 3.59
CA LEU A 65 -36.84 -34.77 2.23
C LEU A 65 -37.46 -36.13 1.91
N ARG A 66 -36.78 -37.23 2.28
CA ARG A 66 -37.30 -38.59 2.07
C ARG A 66 -38.62 -38.81 2.82
N ASN A 67 -38.73 -38.26 4.03
CA ASN A 67 -39.93 -38.36 4.85
C ASN A 67 -41.10 -37.54 4.26
N ILE A 68 -40.86 -36.26 3.95
CA ILE A 68 -41.95 -35.33 3.59
C ILE A 68 -42.30 -35.34 2.09
N PHE A 69 -41.31 -35.60 1.23
CA PHE A 69 -41.42 -35.60 -0.23
C PHE A 69 -40.86 -36.91 -0.83
N PRO A 70 -41.44 -38.08 -0.51
CA PRO A 70 -40.88 -39.38 -0.90
C PRO A 70 -40.80 -39.60 -2.42
N GLN A 71 -41.65 -38.91 -3.19
CA GLN A 71 -41.69 -39.00 -4.66
C GLN A 71 -40.75 -38.01 -5.37
N THR A 72 -40.14 -37.08 -4.64
CA THR A 72 -39.21 -36.09 -5.19
C THR A 72 -37.84 -36.72 -5.38
N LYS A 73 -37.27 -36.58 -6.59
CA LYS A 73 -35.90 -37.04 -6.85
C LYS A 73 -34.89 -36.12 -6.15
N HIS A 74 -34.01 -36.71 -5.36
CA HIS A 74 -32.99 -35.99 -4.62
C HIS A 74 -31.62 -36.10 -5.31
N LEU A 75 -31.06 -34.95 -5.70
CA LEU A 75 -29.74 -34.82 -6.32
C LEU A 75 -28.79 -34.03 -5.41
N LEU A 76 -27.48 -34.18 -5.64
CA LEU A 76 -26.45 -33.42 -4.94
C LEU A 76 -25.94 -32.28 -5.82
N CYS A 77 -25.68 -31.14 -5.20
CA CYS A 77 -25.10 -29.97 -5.85
C CYS A 77 -23.65 -30.26 -6.25
N PHE A 78 -23.38 -30.22 -7.55
CA PHE A 78 -22.09 -30.59 -8.12
C PHE A 78 -20.96 -29.70 -7.59
N TRP A 79 -21.19 -28.39 -7.50
CA TRP A 79 -20.24 -27.46 -6.87
C TRP A 79 -19.85 -27.86 -5.44
N HIS A 80 -20.82 -28.24 -4.59
CA HIS A 80 -20.52 -28.66 -3.22
C HIS A 80 -19.77 -30.00 -3.18
N VAL A 81 -20.05 -30.91 -4.11
CA VAL A 81 -19.27 -32.15 -4.27
C VAL A 81 -17.82 -31.81 -4.63
N ASN A 82 -17.59 -30.98 -5.64
CA ASN A 82 -16.24 -30.60 -6.06
C ASN A 82 -15.48 -29.85 -4.96
N ARG A 83 -16.15 -28.96 -4.22
CA ARG A 83 -15.53 -28.26 -3.09
C ARG A 83 -15.15 -29.22 -1.96
N ALA A 84 -15.97 -30.24 -1.69
CA ALA A 84 -15.66 -31.25 -0.68
C ALA A 84 -14.52 -32.18 -1.13
N VAL A 85 -14.44 -32.49 -2.42
CA VAL A 85 -13.31 -33.20 -3.04
C VAL A 85 -12.05 -32.31 -2.92
N GLN A 86 -12.06 -31.10 -3.47
CA GLN A 86 -10.93 -30.17 -3.41
C GLN A 86 -10.41 -29.92 -1.98
N ALA A 87 -11.30 -29.68 -1.01
CA ALA A 87 -10.90 -29.46 0.39
C ALA A 87 -10.23 -30.69 1.04
N TYR A 88 -10.59 -31.90 0.60
CA TYR A 88 -9.98 -33.14 1.08
C TYR A 88 -8.62 -33.40 0.41
N PHE A 89 -8.41 -32.88 -0.80
CA PHE A 89 -7.35 -33.34 -1.70
C PHE A 89 -6.24 -32.33 -2.01
N GLN A 90 -6.49 -31.02 -1.96
CA GLN A 90 -5.51 -30.03 -2.41
C GLN A 90 -4.19 -30.05 -1.60
N LEU A 91 -4.22 -30.55 -0.35
CA LEU A 91 -3.03 -30.67 0.50
C LEU A 91 -2.30 -32.02 0.35
N ALA A 92 -2.85 -32.96 -0.42
CA ALA A 92 -2.31 -34.31 -0.57
C ALA A 92 -1.41 -34.48 -1.80
N PHE A 93 -1.45 -33.55 -2.75
CA PHE A 93 -0.61 -33.56 -3.95
C PHE A 93 0.70 -32.81 -3.69
N GLU A 94 1.81 -33.38 -4.17
CA GLU A 94 3.15 -32.81 -3.98
C GLU A 94 3.39 -31.59 -4.86
N THR A 95 2.74 -31.54 -6.03
CA THR A 95 2.87 -30.43 -6.98
C THR A 95 1.51 -29.94 -7.49
N GLU A 96 1.47 -28.66 -7.87
CA GLU A 96 0.28 -28.03 -8.43
C GLU A 96 -0.11 -28.64 -9.79
N GLU A 97 0.87 -29.02 -10.61
CA GLU A 97 0.64 -29.67 -11.90
C GLU A 97 -0.04 -31.05 -11.77
N GLU A 98 0.38 -31.86 -10.78
CA GLU A 98 -0.25 -33.16 -10.52
C GLU A 98 -1.71 -32.99 -10.07
N TRP A 99 -2.00 -31.98 -9.24
CA TRP A 99 -3.35 -31.65 -8.81
C TRP A 99 -4.24 -31.21 -9.99
N GLU A 100 -3.74 -30.33 -10.86
CA GLU A 100 -4.49 -29.82 -12.01
C GLU A 100 -4.84 -30.96 -13.00
N LEU A 101 -3.90 -31.88 -13.25
CA LEU A 101 -4.17 -33.07 -14.06
C LEU A 101 -5.23 -33.98 -13.41
N PHE A 102 -5.10 -34.26 -12.11
CA PHE A 102 -6.06 -35.07 -11.37
C PHE A 102 -7.46 -34.45 -11.41
N TYR A 103 -7.56 -33.14 -11.16
CA TYR A 103 -8.84 -32.44 -11.11
C TYR A 103 -9.50 -32.35 -12.49
N ALA A 104 -8.72 -32.15 -13.56
CA ALA A 104 -9.23 -32.19 -14.93
C ALA A 104 -9.83 -33.55 -15.29
N GLU A 105 -9.14 -34.65 -14.95
CA GLU A 105 -9.63 -36.01 -15.18
C GLU A 105 -10.85 -36.35 -14.31
N TRP A 106 -10.87 -35.90 -13.06
CA TRP A 106 -12.03 -35.99 -12.17
C TRP A 106 -13.24 -35.33 -12.80
N LEU A 107 -13.10 -34.08 -13.27
CA LEU A 107 -14.17 -33.32 -13.91
C LEU A 107 -14.65 -33.98 -15.20
N ALA A 108 -13.75 -34.52 -16.02
CA ALA A 108 -14.10 -35.25 -17.24
C ALA A 108 -14.92 -36.50 -16.93
N MET A 109 -14.49 -37.28 -15.94
CA MET A 109 -15.16 -38.50 -15.50
C MET A 109 -16.59 -38.22 -14.98
N VAL A 110 -16.76 -37.31 -14.02
CA VAL A 110 -18.09 -37.02 -13.42
C VAL A 110 -19.06 -36.37 -14.42
N ASN A 111 -18.54 -35.77 -15.50
CA ASN A 111 -19.33 -35.24 -16.61
C ASN A 111 -19.57 -36.23 -17.75
N ALA A 112 -19.14 -37.49 -17.63
CA ALA A 112 -19.40 -38.53 -18.61
C ALA A 112 -20.90 -38.64 -18.93
N LEU A 113 -21.22 -38.74 -20.22
CA LEU A 113 -22.60 -38.69 -20.72
C LEU A 113 -23.35 -40.01 -20.56
N THR A 114 -22.64 -41.13 -20.44
CA THR A 114 -23.22 -42.48 -20.32
C THR A 114 -22.59 -43.25 -19.16
N PRO A 115 -23.31 -44.20 -18.52
CA PRO A 115 -22.74 -45.04 -17.47
C PRO A 115 -21.51 -45.81 -17.93
N ASN A 116 -21.47 -46.25 -19.19
CA ASN A 116 -20.32 -46.95 -19.75
C ASN A 116 -19.09 -46.03 -19.83
N ALA A 117 -19.26 -44.80 -20.35
CA ALA A 117 -18.17 -43.83 -20.41
C ALA A 117 -17.64 -43.45 -19.02
N PHE A 118 -18.53 -43.34 -18.02
CA PHE A 118 -18.11 -43.13 -16.63
C PHE A 118 -17.30 -44.31 -16.11
N ASN A 119 -17.78 -45.54 -16.26
CA ASN A 119 -17.10 -46.72 -15.74
C ASN A 119 -15.72 -46.93 -16.39
N THR A 120 -15.60 -46.69 -17.71
CA THR A 120 -14.32 -46.72 -18.42
C THR A 120 -13.37 -45.63 -17.89
N ALA A 121 -13.85 -44.39 -17.76
CA ALA A 121 -13.06 -43.29 -17.22
C ALA A 121 -12.62 -43.55 -15.77
N TRP A 122 -13.50 -44.10 -14.93
CA TRP A 122 -13.17 -44.47 -13.56
C TRP A 122 -12.12 -45.57 -13.48
N GLY A 123 -12.22 -46.62 -14.30
CA GLY A 123 -11.19 -47.65 -14.37
C GLY A 123 -9.82 -47.09 -14.77
N ALA A 124 -9.76 -46.23 -15.79
CA ALA A 124 -8.53 -45.56 -16.19
C ALA A 124 -7.98 -44.63 -15.09
N PHE A 125 -8.87 -43.91 -14.41
CA PHE A 125 -8.53 -43.02 -13.30
C PHE A 125 -7.93 -43.79 -12.12
N GLN A 126 -8.50 -44.95 -11.78
CA GLN A 126 -7.97 -45.82 -10.74
C GLN A 126 -6.58 -46.34 -11.12
N VAL A 127 -6.40 -46.88 -12.33
CA VAL A 127 -5.09 -47.39 -12.79
C VAL A 127 -4.01 -46.31 -12.70
N LYS A 128 -4.32 -45.06 -13.08
CA LYS A 128 -3.35 -43.97 -13.09
C LYS A 128 -2.97 -43.48 -11.70
N TRP A 129 -3.95 -43.33 -10.81
CA TRP A 129 -3.76 -42.61 -9.54
C TRP A 129 -3.68 -43.52 -8.31
N ASN A 130 -4.02 -44.80 -8.42
CA ASN A 130 -4.08 -45.68 -7.25
C ASN A 130 -2.69 -45.96 -6.65
N ASP A 131 -1.62 -46.07 -7.44
CA ASP A 131 -0.30 -46.41 -6.90
C ASP A 131 0.23 -45.35 -5.91
N LYS A 132 0.12 -44.07 -6.27
CA LYS A 132 0.57 -42.95 -5.42
C LYS A 132 -0.52 -42.48 -4.44
N TYR A 133 -1.79 -42.58 -4.83
CA TYR A 133 -2.92 -41.96 -4.12
C TYR A 133 -4.05 -42.92 -3.77
N TRP A 134 -3.76 -44.19 -3.46
CA TRP A 134 -4.76 -45.23 -3.17
C TRP A 134 -5.80 -44.83 -2.10
N ARG A 135 -5.39 -44.13 -1.03
CA ARG A 135 -6.31 -43.64 0.01
C ARG A 135 -7.31 -42.62 -0.54
N LEU A 136 -6.91 -41.86 -1.56
CA LEU A 136 -7.75 -40.87 -2.22
C LEU A 136 -8.78 -41.57 -3.10
N ILE A 137 -8.35 -42.59 -3.84
CA ILE A 137 -9.22 -43.45 -4.64
C ILE A 137 -10.23 -44.18 -3.75
N GLU A 138 -9.78 -44.74 -2.62
CA GLU A 138 -10.64 -45.38 -1.63
C GLU A 138 -11.69 -44.41 -1.07
N TYR A 139 -11.30 -43.18 -0.72
CA TYR A 139 -12.26 -42.16 -0.29
C TYR A 139 -13.29 -41.84 -1.37
N LEU A 140 -12.86 -41.64 -2.62
CA LEU A 140 -13.76 -41.32 -3.72
C LEU A 140 -14.78 -42.43 -3.96
N ASP A 141 -14.32 -43.68 -3.92
CA ASP A 141 -15.20 -44.83 -4.11
C ASP A 141 -16.20 -44.97 -2.95
N ASN A 142 -15.70 -45.07 -1.72
CA ASN A 142 -16.53 -45.33 -0.54
C ASN A 142 -17.45 -44.16 -0.20
N THR A 143 -16.97 -42.93 -0.36
CA THR A 143 -17.70 -41.73 0.06
C THR A 143 -18.63 -41.23 -1.03
N TRP A 144 -18.21 -41.24 -2.30
CA TRP A 144 -18.93 -40.57 -3.39
C TRP A 144 -19.53 -41.53 -4.41
N PHE A 145 -18.77 -42.52 -4.89
CA PHE A 145 -19.26 -43.32 -6.01
C PHE A 145 -20.15 -44.49 -5.60
N HIS A 146 -19.73 -45.30 -4.64
CA HIS A 146 -20.47 -46.48 -4.19
C HIS A 146 -21.91 -46.12 -3.77
N LEU A 147 -22.08 -45.02 -3.02
CA LEU A 147 -23.37 -44.65 -2.44
C LEU A 147 -24.12 -43.54 -3.20
N LEU A 148 -23.42 -42.68 -3.95
CA LEU A 148 -23.99 -41.40 -4.40
C LEU A 148 -23.77 -41.05 -5.87
N LYS A 149 -23.05 -41.86 -6.68
CA LYS A 149 -22.80 -41.54 -8.10
C LYS A 149 -24.07 -41.19 -8.87
N THR A 150 -25.17 -41.88 -8.60
CA THR A 150 -26.47 -41.66 -9.26
C THR A 150 -27.11 -40.30 -8.95
N ARG A 151 -26.59 -39.55 -7.96
CA ARG A 151 -27.14 -38.27 -7.51
C ARG A 151 -26.37 -37.04 -8.00
N PHE A 152 -25.16 -37.19 -8.56
CA PHE A 152 -24.37 -36.05 -9.07
C PHE A 152 -23.65 -36.32 -10.39
N VAL A 153 -23.32 -37.57 -10.73
CA VAL A 153 -22.66 -37.87 -12.00
C VAL A 153 -23.64 -37.69 -13.16
N ARG A 154 -23.17 -37.01 -14.21
CA ARG A 154 -24.00 -36.57 -15.33
C ARG A 154 -24.71 -37.72 -16.06
N ALA A 155 -24.04 -38.87 -16.19
CA ALA A 155 -24.58 -40.08 -16.80
C ALA A 155 -25.92 -40.55 -16.20
N TRP A 156 -26.11 -40.37 -14.89
CA TRP A 156 -27.34 -40.76 -14.20
C TRP A 156 -28.27 -39.57 -13.96
N THR A 157 -27.72 -38.39 -13.66
CA THR A 157 -28.56 -37.22 -13.35
C THR A 157 -29.26 -36.61 -14.58
N ASN A 158 -28.72 -36.80 -15.79
CA ASN A 158 -29.39 -36.39 -17.03
C ASN A 158 -30.68 -37.18 -17.34
N GLN A 159 -30.91 -38.30 -16.67
CA GLN A 159 -32.14 -39.09 -16.82
C GLN A 159 -33.32 -38.47 -16.07
N VAL A 160 -33.06 -37.46 -15.22
CA VAL A 160 -34.09 -36.77 -14.43
C VAL A 160 -34.50 -35.47 -15.13
N MET A 161 -35.64 -35.52 -15.83
CA MET A 161 -36.19 -34.39 -16.59
C MET A 161 -36.63 -33.23 -15.69
N HIS A 162 -36.24 -32.01 -16.04
CA HIS A 162 -36.72 -30.76 -15.44
C HIS A 162 -37.32 -29.87 -16.54
N PHE A 163 -38.60 -29.52 -16.43
CA PHE A 163 -39.36 -28.81 -17.48
C PHE A 163 -39.28 -29.44 -18.88
N ASN A 164 -39.37 -30.77 -19.00
CA ASN A 164 -39.30 -31.50 -20.27
C ASN A 164 -38.05 -31.20 -21.13
N SER A 165 -36.97 -30.73 -20.50
CA SER A 165 -35.69 -30.43 -21.16
C SER A 165 -34.56 -31.20 -20.48
N LEU A 166 -33.68 -31.79 -21.30
CA LEU A 166 -32.42 -32.36 -20.81
C LEU A 166 -31.57 -31.25 -20.20
N ARG A 167 -30.91 -31.56 -19.09
CA ARG A 167 -30.19 -30.61 -18.21
C ARG A 167 -28.89 -30.06 -18.82
N ARG A 168 -28.91 -29.57 -20.08
CA ARG A 168 -27.73 -29.01 -20.78
C ARG A 168 -27.19 -27.72 -20.14
N ARG A 169 -27.98 -26.96 -19.36
CA ARG A 169 -27.61 -25.61 -18.89
C ARG A 169 -27.35 -25.41 -17.39
N LEU A 170 -27.76 -26.33 -16.50
CA LEU A 170 -27.56 -26.15 -15.05
C LEU A 170 -26.11 -26.38 -14.57
N LEU A 171 -25.35 -27.23 -15.27
CA LEU A 171 -23.92 -27.45 -14.95
C LEU A 171 -23.02 -26.29 -15.43
N LEU A 172 -23.46 -25.52 -16.43
CA LEU A 172 -22.68 -24.41 -17.01
C LEU A 172 -22.92 -23.06 -16.33
N GLN A 173 -24.03 -22.88 -15.61
CA GLN A 173 -24.32 -21.62 -14.90
C GLN A 173 -23.67 -21.52 -13.51
N GLU A 174 -23.10 -22.60 -12.99
CA GLU A 174 -22.24 -22.54 -11.80
C GLU A 174 -20.95 -21.73 -12.06
N LYS A 175 -20.53 -21.54 -13.34
CA LYS A 175 -19.45 -20.62 -13.73
C LYS A 175 -19.79 -19.12 -13.65
N LYS A 176 -21.07 -18.73 -13.57
CA LYS A 176 -21.50 -17.31 -13.63
C LYS A 176 -21.89 -16.70 -12.27
N HIS A 177 -21.62 -17.39 -11.16
CA HIS A 177 -21.90 -16.87 -9.82
C HIS A 177 -20.65 -16.56 -8.98
N GLY A 178 -19.47 -16.59 -9.62
CA GLY A 178 -18.25 -15.94 -9.15
C GLY A 178 -17.40 -15.59 -10.36
N GLU A 179 -16.97 -14.33 -10.46
CA GLU A 179 -16.00 -13.77 -11.43
C GLU A 179 -16.54 -13.26 -12.77
N ASP A 180 -16.46 -11.93 -12.94
CA ASP A 180 -16.36 -11.21 -14.22
C ASP A 180 -14.88 -10.78 -14.36
N PHE A 181 -14.31 -10.95 -15.57
CA PHE A 181 -12.95 -10.56 -16.07
C PHE A 181 -11.76 -11.40 -15.55
N LYS A 182 -10.92 -12.09 -16.34
CA LYS A 182 -10.50 -11.95 -17.76
C LYS A 182 -10.19 -13.33 -18.39
N ASP A 183 -10.65 -13.54 -19.62
CA ASP A 183 -10.06 -14.49 -20.58
C ASP A 183 -9.05 -13.70 -21.42
N GLU A 184 -7.75 -13.96 -21.26
CA GLU A 184 -6.74 -13.78 -22.31
C GLU A 184 -5.42 -14.36 -21.80
N LYS A 185 -5.09 -15.58 -22.27
CA LYS A 185 -3.74 -16.17 -22.45
C LYS A 185 -3.85 -17.70 -22.43
N VAL A 186 -4.40 -18.28 -23.50
CA VAL A 186 -4.06 -19.64 -23.94
C VAL A 186 -3.89 -19.60 -25.45
N LYS A 187 -2.79 -18.99 -25.88
CA LYS A 187 -2.14 -19.28 -27.15
C LYS A 187 -0.65 -19.08 -26.92
N GLU A 188 0.13 -20.03 -27.45
CA GLU A 188 1.60 -20.04 -27.52
C GLU A 188 2.33 -20.48 -26.26
N ALA A 189 2.41 -21.81 -26.10
CA ALA A 189 3.56 -22.49 -25.53
C ALA A 189 3.69 -23.88 -26.20
N ASN A 190 4.06 -23.86 -27.48
CA ASN A 190 4.72 -24.97 -28.16
C ASN A 190 6.09 -24.41 -28.56
N GLU A 191 7.16 -24.91 -27.94
CA GLU A 191 8.56 -24.99 -28.41
C GLU A 191 9.44 -25.28 -27.18
N ILE A 192 9.80 -26.55 -26.97
CA ILE A 192 11.14 -27.15 -27.22
C ILE A 192 12.17 -26.54 -26.24
N GLU A 193 12.44 -27.19 -25.10
CA GLU A 193 13.38 -28.32 -24.89
C GLU A 193 14.86 -27.88 -24.78
N GLU A 194 15.57 -28.56 -23.88
CA GLU A 194 17.02 -28.66 -23.69
C GLU A 194 17.70 -27.79 -22.62
N GLY A 195 18.39 -28.48 -21.69
CA GLY A 195 19.35 -27.85 -20.78
C GLY A 195 19.71 -28.62 -19.52
N SER A 196 20.12 -29.88 -19.67
CA SER A 196 20.76 -30.78 -18.70
C SER A 196 21.57 -30.18 -17.52
N LYS A 197 21.46 -30.88 -16.38
CA LYS A 197 22.54 -31.42 -15.51
C LYS A 197 23.00 -30.70 -14.23
N ALA A 198 22.70 -31.39 -13.12
CA ALA A 198 23.62 -32.09 -12.21
C ALA A 198 24.21 -31.36 -10.97
N GLY A 199 24.26 -32.14 -9.87
CA GLY A 199 25.10 -31.94 -8.68
C GLY A 199 24.27 -31.74 -7.40
N GLU A 200 23.75 -32.80 -6.78
CA GLU A 200 24.37 -33.58 -5.67
C GLU A 200 24.45 -32.82 -4.33
N ASP A 201 23.59 -33.28 -3.41
CA ASP A 201 23.87 -33.77 -2.06
C ASP A 201 24.87 -33.01 -1.17
N SER A 202 24.39 -32.55 -0.02
CA SER A 202 24.77 -33.17 1.27
C SER A 202 24.04 -32.56 2.46
N GLU A 203 23.88 -33.43 3.45
CA GLU A 203 22.97 -33.40 4.59
C GLU A 203 23.33 -32.42 5.71
N VAL A 204 22.27 -31.87 6.31
CA VAL A 204 21.89 -31.93 7.74
C VAL A 204 23.01 -32.16 8.77
N ARG A 205 23.15 -31.23 9.73
CA ARG A 205 22.87 -31.50 11.16
C ARG A 205 22.89 -30.24 12.04
N GLU A 206 21.88 -30.21 12.91
CA GLU A 206 21.62 -29.29 14.01
C GLU A 206 22.63 -29.46 15.15
N ASP A 207 22.89 -28.35 15.88
CA ASP A 207 22.76 -28.22 17.35
C ASP A 207 23.54 -26.96 17.78
N SER A 208 22.88 -25.91 18.26
CA SER A 208 22.37 -25.68 19.63
C SER A 208 23.48 -25.37 20.65
N GLU A 209 23.41 -24.13 21.14
CA GLU A 209 23.61 -23.67 22.53
C GLU A 209 24.49 -22.42 22.70
N ALA A 210 23.85 -21.47 23.38
CA ALA A 210 24.36 -20.18 23.76
C ALA A 210 25.21 -20.27 25.03
N THR A 211 26.34 -19.57 25.05
CA THR A 211 26.97 -19.12 26.31
C THR A 211 27.56 -17.72 26.15
N SER A 212 27.11 -16.83 27.02
CA SER A 212 27.51 -15.43 27.16
C SER A 212 28.77 -15.29 28.02
N LEU A 213 29.77 -14.55 27.57
CA LEU A 213 30.88 -14.07 28.39
C LEU A 213 31.10 -12.56 28.18
N PRO A 214 31.34 -11.78 29.25
CA PRO A 214 31.46 -10.33 29.17
C PRO A 214 32.89 -9.90 28.82
N ILE A 215 33.06 -9.19 27.70
CA ILE A 215 34.35 -8.59 27.33
C ILE A 215 34.44 -7.19 27.96
N LYS A 216 35.36 -7.02 28.93
CA LYS A 216 35.81 -5.69 29.38
C LYS A 216 36.82 -5.16 28.35
N VAL A 217 36.44 -4.13 27.60
CA VAL A 217 37.37 -3.38 26.74
C VAL A 217 37.82 -2.13 27.49
N ALA A 218 39.14 -2.02 27.73
CA ALA A 218 39.78 -0.80 28.17
C ALA A 218 39.89 0.16 26.97
N PHE A 219 39.38 1.39 27.12
CA PHE A 219 39.56 2.43 26.12
C PHE A 219 40.93 3.09 26.33
N SER A 220 41.83 2.91 25.36
CA SER A 220 42.96 3.81 25.13
C SER A 220 42.44 5.00 24.33
N GLU A 221 42.66 6.23 24.81
CA GLU A 221 42.41 7.45 24.05
C GLU A 221 43.25 7.45 22.77
N SER A 222 42.60 7.30 21.60
CA SER A 222 43.23 7.63 20.32
C SER A 222 43.03 9.11 20.04
N THR A 223 44.12 9.80 19.74
CA THR A 223 44.12 11.16 19.18
C THR A 223 43.47 11.12 17.80
N TYR A 224 42.17 11.39 17.72
CA TYR A 224 41.46 11.57 16.45
C TYR A 224 41.80 12.95 15.88
N GLU A 225 42.64 13.02 14.85
CA GLU A 225 42.67 14.22 14.00
C GLU A 225 41.31 14.32 13.29
N PRO A 226 40.63 15.48 13.32
CA PRO A 226 39.35 15.64 12.65
C PRO A 226 39.52 15.42 11.15
N LEU A 227 38.71 14.52 10.59
CA LEU A 227 38.65 14.29 9.15
C LEU A 227 38.34 15.62 8.44
N PRO A 228 39.02 15.96 7.32
CA PRO A 228 38.91 17.27 6.65
C PRO A 228 37.62 17.45 5.83
N TYR A 229 36.53 16.76 6.21
CA TYR A 229 35.26 16.72 5.49
C TYR A 229 34.15 17.40 6.32
N GLY A 230 33.13 17.92 5.64
CA GLY A 230 32.05 18.70 6.23
C GLY A 230 32.17 20.19 5.93
N LEU A 231 31.40 21.00 6.67
CA LEU A 231 31.24 22.43 6.43
C LEU A 231 32.32 23.25 7.16
N ILE A 232 33.20 23.91 6.39
CA ILE A 232 34.27 24.78 6.88
C ILE A 232 33.85 26.25 6.69
N VAL A 233 34.01 27.07 7.73
CA VAL A 233 33.84 28.53 7.61
C VAL A 233 35.15 29.13 7.14
N LEU A 234 35.17 29.72 5.95
CA LEU A 234 36.33 30.43 5.41
C LEU A 234 36.34 31.90 5.85
N ALA A 235 35.17 32.53 5.92
CA ALA A 235 34.99 33.88 6.44
C ALA A 235 33.60 34.04 7.09
N GLU A 236 33.51 34.64 8.27
CA GLU A 236 32.22 34.86 8.96
C GLU A 236 31.41 36.02 8.35
N GLY A 237 32.07 37.03 7.78
CA GLY A 237 31.43 38.26 7.32
C GLY A 237 31.07 39.22 8.46
N LEU A 238 30.83 40.49 8.12
CA LEU A 238 30.30 41.52 9.02
C LEU A 238 28.77 41.48 8.99
N ASP A 239 28.15 41.08 10.10
CA ASP A 239 26.70 40.89 10.23
C ASP A 239 26.08 40.16 9.01
N PRO A 240 26.41 38.87 8.83
CA PRO A 240 26.15 38.19 7.57
C PRO A 240 24.65 38.14 7.25
N ALA A 241 24.28 38.76 6.13
CA ALA A 241 22.94 38.77 5.56
C ALA A 241 22.66 37.57 4.65
N LEU A 242 23.71 36.89 4.17
CA LEU A 242 23.61 35.68 3.34
C LEU A 242 24.76 34.70 3.62
N ASP A 243 24.60 33.45 3.16
CA ASP A 243 25.63 32.42 3.13
C ASP A 243 26.06 32.12 1.68
N ILE A 244 27.36 32.15 1.40
CA ILE A 244 27.94 31.65 0.14
C ILE A 244 28.57 30.30 0.43
N VAL A 245 28.11 29.24 -0.25
CA VAL A 245 28.55 27.86 -0.01
C VAL A 245 29.27 27.31 -1.23
N ALA A 246 30.59 27.11 -1.10
CA ALA A 246 31.45 26.58 -2.13
C ALA A 246 31.57 25.05 -2.06
N VAL A 247 31.21 24.35 -3.13
CA VAL A 247 31.25 22.89 -3.24
C VAL A 247 32.22 22.48 -4.36
N HIS A 248 33.29 21.77 -3.98
CA HIS A 248 34.33 21.36 -4.92
C HIS A 248 33.91 20.15 -5.78
N GLY A 249 34.65 19.88 -6.86
CA GLY A 249 34.43 18.72 -7.73
C GLY A 249 35.20 17.46 -7.33
N LEU A 250 35.25 16.51 -8.27
CA LEU A 250 35.97 15.23 -8.15
C LEU A 250 37.45 15.46 -7.78
N ASN A 251 37.97 14.65 -6.85
CA ASN A 251 39.33 14.75 -6.31
C ASN A 251 39.72 16.15 -5.78
N GLY A 252 38.73 17.00 -5.51
CA GLY A 252 38.91 18.33 -4.95
C GLY A 252 39.14 18.34 -3.44
N HIS A 253 39.49 19.51 -2.93
CA HIS A 253 39.61 19.78 -1.48
C HIS A 253 38.87 21.08 -1.16
N PRO A 254 38.16 21.17 -0.02
CA PRO A 254 37.40 22.38 0.36
C PRO A 254 38.23 23.67 0.49
N GLU A 255 39.56 23.61 0.38
CA GLU A 255 40.42 24.79 0.41
C GLU A 255 41.32 24.84 -0.83
N LYS A 256 42.03 23.74 -1.11
CA LYS A 256 43.02 23.71 -2.20
C LYS A 256 42.40 23.89 -3.59
N THR A 257 41.14 23.49 -3.79
CA THR A 257 40.42 23.70 -5.07
C THR A 257 40.36 25.18 -5.42
N TRP A 258 40.18 26.04 -4.42
CA TRP A 258 39.97 27.48 -4.59
C TRP A 258 41.26 28.30 -4.41
N THR A 259 42.40 27.63 -4.29
CA THR A 259 43.68 28.25 -3.93
C THR A 259 44.67 28.22 -5.09
N THR A 260 45.32 29.36 -5.33
CA THR A 260 46.49 29.47 -6.22
C THR A 260 47.46 30.51 -5.67
N ASN A 261 48.77 30.29 -5.83
CA ASN A 261 49.80 31.19 -5.29
C ASN A 261 49.60 31.54 -3.80
N ASN A 262 49.18 30.57 -2.99
CA ASN A 262 48.80 30.72 -1.57
C ASN A 262 47.63 31.67 -1.28
N VAL A 263 46.89 32.09 -2.31
CA VAL A 263 45.66 32.90 -2.20
C VAL A 263 44.45 32.00 -2.43
N ASN A 264 43.60 31.87 -1.40
CA ASN A 264 42.28 31.28 -1.52
C ASN A 264 41.29 32.42 -1.73
N TRP A 265 40.78 32.60 -2.96
CA TRP A 265 39.99 33.79 -3.28
C TRP A 265 38.67 33.89 -2.51
N LEU A 266 38.09 32.77 -2.07
CA LEU A 266 36.89 32.75 -1.24
C LEU A 266 37.17 33.29 0.17
N ARG A 267 38.38 33.07 0.70
CA ARG A 267 38.79 33.54 2.03
C ARG A 267 39.46 34.92 1.98
N ASP A 268 40.30 35.14 0.99
CA ASP A 268 41.28 36.24 0.99
C ASP A 268 40.81 37.43 0.16
N LEU A 269 39.92 37.23 -0.83
CA LEU A 269 39.49 38.28 -1.76
C LEU A 269 37.99 38.60 -1.63
N LEU A 270 37.12 37.59 -1.71
CA LEU A 270 35.67 37.74 -1.75
C LEU A 270 35.07 38.48 -0.53
N PRO A 271 35.57 38.31 0.72
CA PRO A 271 35.05 39.08 1.86
C PRO A 271 35.18 40.59 1.71
N SER A 272 36.11 41.08 0.88
CA SER A 272 36.25 42.52 0.63
C SER A 272 35.20 43.05 -0.34
N ASP A 273 34.69 42.18 -1.23
CA ASP A 273 33.68 42.53 -2.23
C ASP A 273 32.25 42.32 -1.71
N ILE A 274 32.04 41.33 -0.83
CA ILE A 274 30.75 41.01 -0.22
C ILE A 274 30.93 40.89 1.31
N PRO A 275 31.13 42.01 2.01
CA PRO A 275 31.48 41.99 3.44
C PRO A 275 30.38 41.43 4.33
N ASN A 276 29.12 41.47 3.89
CA ASN A 276 27.95 40.95 4.59
C ASN A 276 27.62 39.49 4.22
N ALA A 277 28.53 38.74 3.61
CA ALA A 277 28.36 37.32 3.36
C ALA A 277 29.23 36.47 4.30
N ARG A 278 28.61 35.41 4.85
CA ARG A 278 29.38 34.31 5.44
C ARG A 278 29.79 33.36 4.33
N ILE A 279 31.07 33.05 4.24
CA ILE A 279 31.63 32.20 3.19
C ILE A 279 32.01 30.85 3.79
N LEU A 280 31.42 29.81 3.22
CA LEU A 280 31.54 28.42 3.64
C LEU A 280 32.15 27.62 2.49
N SER A 281 33.01 26.66 2.78
CA SER A 281 33.32 25.60 1.83
C SER A 281 32.97 24.25 2.43
N TRP A 282 32.29 23.42 1.65
CA TRP A 282 31.90 22.09 2.06
C TRP A 282 32.80 21.06 1.40
N GLY A 283 33.45 20.24 2.23
CA GLY A 283 34.34 19.17 1.81
C GLY A 283 33.65 17.81 1.89
N TYR A 284 33.88 16.96 0.91
CA TYR A 284 33.44 15.56 0.96
C TYR A 284 34.54 14.65 0.40
N ASP A 285 34.48 13.37 0.75
CA ASP A 285 35.44 12.43 0.18
C ASP A 285 35.18 12.28 -1.33
N ALA A 286 36.07 12.90 -2.09
CA ALA A 286 36.08 12.88 -3.54
C ALA A 286 37.28 12.09 -4.08
N LYS A 287 38.05 11.41 -3.20
CA LYS A 287 39.28 10.71 -3.56
C LYS A 287 38.98 9.30 -4.08
N THR A 288 39.56 8.96 -5.22
CA THR A 288 39.37 7.70 -5.96
C THR A 288 40.23 6.53 -5.46
N HIS A 289 40.90 6.65 -4.31
CA HIS A 289 41.93 5.68 -3.87
C HIS A 289 41.45 4.67 -2.80
N SER A 290 40.22 4.77 -2.28
CA SER A 290 39.60 3.66 -1.55
C SER A 290 38.91 2.74 -2.56
N THR A 291 39.29 1.46 -2.55
CA THR A 291 39.18 0.45 -3.63
C THR A 291 37.78 0.03 -4.12
N SER A 292 36.72 0.83 -3.97
CA SER A 292 35.39 0.53 -4.55
C SER A 292 34.42 1.72 -4.50
N GLN A 293 33.77 2.01 -5.64
CA GLN A 293 32.45 2.67 -5.77
C GLN A 293 32.35 4.21 -5.68
N ILE A 294 32.81 4.94 -6.71
CA ILE A 294 32.14 6.23 -7.03
C ILE A 294 31.01 5.94 -8.02
N SER A 295 29.80 5.76 -7.50
CA SER A 295 28.56 5.56 -8.26
C SER A 295 27.69 6.82 -8.24
N GLY A 296 26.63 6.87 -9.06
CA GLY A 296 25.60 7.91 -8.94
C GLY A 296 25.00 7.98 -7.53
N GLN A 297 24.80 6.82 -6.89
CA GLN A 297 24.32 6.70 -5.52
C GLN A 297 25.26 7.37 -4.51
N TYR A 298 26.57 7.23 -4.70
CA TYR A 298 27.58 7.87 -3.86
C TYR A 298 27.50 9.41 -3.89
N LEU A 299 27.28 10.00 -5.07
CA LEU A 299 27.08 11.46 -5.20
C LEU A 299 25.78 11.93 -4.53
N TYR A 300 24.73 11.11 -4.58
CA TYR A 300 23.47 11.40 -3.91
C TYR A 300 23.58 11.33 -2.39
N ASP A 301 24.35 10.37 -1.86
CA ASP A 301 24.59 10.28 -0.42
C ASP A 301 25.37 11.48 0.10
N HIS A 302 26.36 11.98 -0.66
CA HIS A 302 27.03 13.25 -0.36
C HIS A 302 26.07 14.44 -0.37
N ALA A 303 25.13 14.47 -1.32
CA ALA A 303 24.12 15.52 -1.36
C ALA A 303 23.21 15.54 -0.11
N ARG A 304 22.86 14.36 0.44
CA ARG A 304 22.11 14.25 1.71
C ARG A 304 22.93 14.75 2.89
N THR A 305 24.22 14.44 2.92
CA THR A 305 25.15 14.92 3.96
C THR A 305 25.29 16.44 3.90
N LEU A 306 25.46 17.03 2.71
CA LEU A 306 25.49 18.49 2.53
C LEU A 306 24.24 19.17 3.10
N VAL A 307 23.05 18.65 2.77
CA VAL A 307 21.78 19.20 3.32
C VAL A 307 21.76 19.09 4.84
N SER A 308 22.20 17.95 5.39
CA SER A 308 22.19 17.70 6.84
C SER A 308 23.15 18.64 7.59
N ASP A 309 24.37 18.82 7.08
CA ASP A 309 25.38 19.71 7.67
C ASP A 309 24.93 21.18 7.64
N LEU A 310 24.37 21.63 6.51
CA LEU A 310 23.82 22.98 6.40
C LEU A 310 22.64 23.18 7.36
N CYS A 311 21.73 22.20 7.46
CA CYS A 311 20.61 22.27 8.40
C CYS A 311 21.12 22.36 9.86
N LEU A 312 22.10 21.54 10.23
CA LEU A 312 22.69 21.55 11.56
C LEU A 312 23.31 22.91 11.88
N LYS A 313 24.18 23.44 11.01
CA LYS A 313 24.83 24.75 11.20
C LYS A 313 23.78 25.87 11.31
N ARG A 314 22.77 25.89 10.44
CA ARG A 314 21.73 26.92 10.42
C ARG A 314 20.81 26.84 11.62
N ARG A 315 20.55 25.64 12.15
CA ARG A 315 19.82 25.46 13.40
C ARG A 315 20.61 25.99 14.59
N LEU A 316 21.89 25.63 14.69
CA LEU A 316 22.77 26.08 15.78
C LEU A 316 22.95 27.61 15.77
N THR A 317 23.01 28.22 14.60
CA THR A 317 23.18 29.67 14.43
C THR A 317 21.86 30.45 14.32
N LYS A 318 20.72 29.77 14.34
CA LYS A 318 19.37 30.35 14.15
C LYS A 318 19.21 31.14 12.83
N THR A 319 19.92 30.73 11.78
CA THR A 319 19.92 31.42 10.47
C THR A 319 19.09 30.68 9.43
N ARG A 320 17.99 30.02 9.84
CA ARG A 320 17.20 29.12 8.99
C ARG A 320 16.69 29.75 7.69
N THR A 321 16.40 31.05 7.70
CA THR A 321 15.85 31.80 6.56
C THR A 321 16.89 32.62 5.79
N ARG A 322 18.15 32.62 6.25
CA ARG A 322 19.22 33.41 5.63
C ARG A 322 19.49 32.92 4.19
N PRO A 323 19.48 33.77 3.17
CA PRO A 323 19.75 33.36 1.79
C PRO A 323 21.02 32.53 1.62
N ILE A 324 20.98 31.58 0.68
CA ILE A 324 22.11 30.74 0.29
C ILE A 324 22.42 31.00 -1.19
N ILE A 325 23.70 31.21 -1.50
CA ILE A 325 24.24 31.20 -2.86
C ILE A 325 25.24 30.05 -2.96
N PHE A 326 25.03 29.12 -3.88
CA PHE A 326 25.98 28.04 -4.12
C PHE A 326 27.01 28.43 -5.19
N VAL A 327 28.28 28.13 -4.93
CA VAL A 327 29.36 28.14 -5.94
C VAL A 327 29.84 26.71 -6.11
N ALA A 328 29.52 26.09 -7.23
CA ALA A 328 29.70 24.66 -7.41
C ALA A 328 30.60 24.36 -8.60
N HIS A 329 31.72 23.68 -8.37
CA HIS A 329 32.69 23.34 -9.41
C HIS A 329 32.52 21.90 -9.88
N SER A 330 32.54 21.67 -11.19
CA SER A 330 32.62 20.32 -11.77
C SER A 330 31.52 19.41 -11.16
N LEU A 331 31.85 18.20 -10.67
CA LEU A 331 30.89 17.29 -10.02
C LEU A 331 30.21 17.86 -8.76
N GLY A 332 30.78 18.87 -8.12
CA GLY A 332 30.16 19.55 -6.98
C GLY A 332 28.81 20.17 -7.35
N GLY A 333 28.65 20.59 -8.61
CA GLY A 333 27.35 21.07 -9.11
C GLY A 333 26.30 19.97 -9.23
N ILE A 334 26.70 18.72 -9.48
CA ILE A 334 25.79 17.57 -9.44
C ILE A 334 25.34 17.30 -8.00
N VAL A 335 26.27 17.38 -7.04
CA VAL A 335 25.94 17.27 -5.61
C VAL A 335 24.93 18.34 -5.18
N VAL A 336 25.14 19.60 -5.59
CA VAL A 336 24.20 20.70 -5.30
C VAL A 336 22.83 20.46 -5.92
N LYS A 337 22.74 20.03 -7.18
CA LYS A 337 21.45 19.70 -7.82
C LYS A 337 20.72 18.60 -7.05
N SER A 338 21.41 17.52 -6.72
CA SER A 338 20.87 16.40 -5.93
C SER A 338 20.43 16.85 -4.53
N ALA A 339 21.16 17.78 -3.91
CA ALA A 339 20.83 18.33 -2.59
C ALA A 339 19.53 19.15 -2.63
N LEU A 340 19.34 19.94 -3.68
CA LEU A 340 18.13 20.74 -3.89
C LEU A 340 16.92 19.85 -4.22
N ILE A 341 17.10 18.78 -5.01
CA ILE A 341 16.06 17.76 -5.25
C ILE A 341 15.66 17.08 -3.93
N HIS A 342 16.65 16.62 -3.16
CA HIS A 342 16.42 16.00 -1.85
C HIS A 342 15.68 16.94 -0.89
N SER A 343 16.06 18.22 -0.88
CA SER A 343 15.42 19.27 -0.09
C SER A 343 13.96 19.55 -0.53
N GLU A 344 13.65 19.55 -1.84
CA GLU A 344 12.27 19.72 -2.31
C GLU A 344 11.37 18.52 -1.96
N ALA A 345 11.92 17.30 -2.01
CA ALA A 345 11.19 16.08 -1.66
C ALA A 345 10.83 16.00 -0.16
N ALA A 346 11.51 16.75 0.70
CA ALA A 346 11.24 16.80 2.13
C ALA A 346 9.92 17.51 2.43
N ARG A 347 8.90 16.75 2.89
CA ARG A 347 7.53 17.27 3.08
C ARG A 347 6.89 17.00 4.45
N ARG A 348 7.49 16.22 5.37
CA ARG A 348 6.91 15.91 6.71
C ARG A 348 7.95 15.57 7.79
N GLY A 349 7.63 15.89 9.05
CA GLY A 349 8.32 15.39 10.25
C GLY A 349 9.73 15.95 10.43
N ALA A 350 10.66 15.13 10.94
CA ALA A 350 12.05 15.53 11.21
C ALA A 350 12.83 16.02 9.96
N LEU A 351 12.35 15.68 8.75
CA LEU A 351 12.92 16.13 7.48
C LEU A 351 12.36 17.48 7.00
N GLU A 352 11.31 18.05 7.61
CA GLU A 352 10.77 19.35 7.19
C GLU A 352 11.85 20.45 7.19
N GLU A 353 12.80 20.36 8.12
CA GLU A 353 13.96 21.27 8.17
C GLU A 353 14.85 21.17 6.92
N HIS A 354 14.96 19.99 6.29
CA HIS A 354 15.73 19.83 5.06
C HIS A 354 15.15 20.69 3.92
N ARG A 355 13.84 20.94 3.93
CA ARG A 355 13.17 21.84 2.95
C ARG A 355 13.68 23.28 3.05
N SER A 356 14.20 23.68 4.20
CA SER A 356 14.73 25.04 4.41
C SER A 356 15.91 25.37 3.50
N ILE A 357 16.68 24.37 3.05
CA ILE A 357 17.82 24.57 2.15
C ILE A 357 17.33 25.06 0.80
N LYS A 358 16.44 24.33 0.12
CA LYS A 358 15.85 24.77 -1.14
C LYS A 358 15.12 26.11 -1.01
N LEU A 359 14.34 26.28 0.06
CA LEU A 359 13.61 27.54 0.28
C LEU A 359 14.57 28.73 0.45
N SER A 360 15.72 28.54 1.09
CA SER A 360 16.69 29.60 1.33
C SER A 360 17.69 29.79 0.19
N THR A 361 17.80 28.85 -0.76
CA THR A 361 18.69 29.00 -1.92
C THR A 361 18.14 30.03 -2.88
N TYR A 362 18.89 31.11 -3.10
CA TYR A 362 18.56 32.15 -4.08
C TYR A 362 19.26 31.89 -5.41
N GLY A 363 20.58 31.74 -5.37
CA GLY A 363 21.42 31.72 -6.56
C GLY A 363 22.37 30.54 -6.61
N ILE A 364 22.74 30.14 -7.82
CA ILE A 364 23.71 29.07 -8.06
C ILE A 364 24.66 29.51 -9.17
N LEU A 365 25.95 29.53 -8.90
CA LEU A 365 27.02 29.69 -9.87
C LEU A 365 27.65 28.32 -10.14
N PHE A 366 27.30 27.71 -11.27
CA PHE A 366 27.94 26.50 -11.75
C PHE A 366 29.24 26.87 -12.48
N MET A 367 30.35 26.23 -12.12
CA MET A 367 31.67 26.44 -12.72
C MET A 367 32.14 25.13 -13.35
N GLY A 368 32.03 25.02 -14.68
CA GLY A 368 32.38 23.80 -15.39
C GLY A 368 31.56 22.58 -14.93
N THR A 369 30.30 22.76 -14.52
CA THR A 369 29.46 21.62 -14.14
C THR A 369 28.82 21.01 -15.40
N PRO A 370 28.92 19.69 -15.61
CA PRO A 370 28.27 19.05 -16.74
C PRO A 370 26.75 19.07 -16.59
N HIS A 371 26.06 19.47 -17.66
CA HIS A 371 24.62 19.52 -17.77
C HIS A 371 24.16 18.86 -19.07
N GLN A 372 22.94 18.32 -19.09
CA GLN A 372 22.34 17.84 -20.33
C GLN A 372 21.79 19.04 -21.10
N GLY A 373 22.64 19.65 -21.92
CA GLY A 373 22.24 20.59 -22.98
C GLY A 373 21.82 19.82 -24.23
N GLY A 374 20.97 20.41 -25.07
CA GLY A 374 20.41 19.78 -26.29
C GLY A 374 21.40 19.43 -27.41
N SER A 375 22.68 19.20 -27.10
CA SER A 375 23.79 18.94 -28.04
C SER A 375 23.97 17.45 -28.39
N GLY A 376 23.18 16.54 -27.82
CA GLY A 376 23.24 15.10 -28.12
C GLY A 376 24.35 14.33 -27.38
N VAL A 377 25.13 14.97 -26.51
CA VAL A 377 26.15 14.33 -25.68
C VAL A 377 25.51 13.80 -24.39
N HIS A 378 25.74 12.51 -24.07
CA HIS A 378 25.20 11.89 -22.86
C HIS A 378 25.95 12.35 -21.60
N LEU A 379 25.23 12.51 -20.49
CA LEU A 379 25.83 12.92 -19.22
C LEU A 379 26.96 11.97 -18.78
N GLY A 380 26.83 10.67 -19.06
CA GLY A 380 27.89 9.69 -18.80
C GLY A 380 29.22 10.03 -19.47
N GLU A 381 29.20 10.45 -20.74
CA GLU A 381 30.42 10.84 -21.49
C GLU A 381 31.11 12.07 -20.87
N LEU A 382 30.33 13.07 -20.44
CA LEU A 382 30.87 14.25 -19.76
C LEU A 382 31.49 13.90 -18.41
N MET A 383 30.88 12.97 -17.67
CA MET A 383 31.42 12.51 -16.39
C MET A 383 32.73 11.75 -16.57
N LEU A 384 32.87 10.96 -17.66
CA LEU A 384 34.13 10.32 -18.03
C LEU A 384 35.22 11.34 -18.36
N GLN A 385 34.89 12.41 -19.09
CA GLN A 385 35.84 13.49 -19.39
C GLN A 385 36.33 14.15 -18.10
N VAL A 386 35.44 14.45 -17.15
CA VAL A 386 35.81 14.98 -15.83
C VAL A 386 36.69 14.01 -15.05
N ALA A 387 36.38 12.70 -15.05
CA ALA A 387 37.15 11.68 -14.36
C ALA A 387 38.58 11.53 -14.92
N SER A 388 38.75 11.68 -16.23
CA SER A 388 40.03 11.52 -16.93
C SER A 388 41.12 12.52 -16.53
N ILE A 389 40.76 13.64 -15.90
CA ILE A 389 41.70 14.64 -15.37
C ILE A 389 42.39 14.15 -14.09
N PHE A 390 41.69 13.36 -13.29
CA PHE A 390 42.11 13.01 -11.94
C PHE A 390 42.53 11.55 -11.77
N VAL A 391 42.12 10.67 -12.70
CA VAL A 391 42.39 9.23 -12.63
C VAL A 391 43.26 8.81 -13.82
N THR A 392 44.38 8.14 -13.54
CA THR A 392 45.15 7.42 -14.56
C THR A 392 44.40 6.16 -14.95
N ALA A 393 43.86 6.10 -16.17
CA ALA A 393 43.18 4.99 -16.84
C ALA A 393 43.12 3.66 -16.05
N ASP A 394 42.23 3.59 -15.06
CA ASP A 394 41.89 2.35 -14.36
C ASP A 394 40.45 2.01 -14.77
N ASP A 395 40.33 1.02 -15.65
CA ASP A 395 39.11 0.68 -16.41
C ASP A 395 37.88 0.45 -15.52
N LYS A 396 38.07 0.08 -14.25
CA LYS A 396 36.98 -0.27 -13.33
C LYS A 396 36.17 0.94 -12.87
N ILE A 397 36.80 2.09 -12.57
CA ILE A 397 36.09 3.30 -12.10
C ILE A 397 35.29 3.90 -13.25
N LEU A 398 35.92 3.99 -14.43
CA LEU A 398 35.29 4.53 -15.65
C LEU A 398 34.07 3.68 -16.08
N LYS A 399 34.18 2.34 -16.04
CA LYS A 399 33.06 1.43 -16.35
C LYS A 399 31.89 1.50 -15.35
N HIS A 400 32.13 1.85 -14.08
CA HIS A 400 31.06 2.05 -13.10
C HIS A 400 30.34 3.39 -13.30
N PHE A 401 31.07 4.46 -13.64
CA PHE A 401 30.45 5.74 -14.01
C PHE A 401 29.54 5.61 -15.24
N GLU A 402 29.90 4.79 -16.22
CA GLU A 402 29.03 4.51 -17.38
C GLU A 402 27.73 3.79 -16.98
N ARG A 403 27.81 2.69 -16.22
CA ARG A 403 26.64 1.87 -15.84
C ARG A 403 25.64 2.58 -14.91
N ASP A 404 26.12 3.45 -14.02
CA ASP A 404 25.26 4.19 -13.08
C ASP A 404 24.83 5.59 -13.60
N SER A 405 25.28 5.99 -14.79
CA SER A 405 24.98 7.30 -15.37
C SER A 405 23.50 7.46 -15.75
N GLU A 406 22.82 6.38 -16.13
CA GLU A 406 21.38 6.41 -16.45
C GLU A 406 20.53 6.74 -15.23
N TRP A 407 20.84 6.13 -14.08
CA TRP A 407 20.16 6.43 -12.82
C TRP A 407 20.39 7.88 -12.39
N LEU A 408 21.64 8.35 -12.48
CA LEU A 408 21.97 9.74 -12.15
C LEU A 408 21.26 10.72 -13.09
N GLN A 409 21.16 10.39 -14.38
CA GLN A 409 20.43 11.17 -15.36
C GLN A 409 18.93 11.21 -15.03
N GLN A 410 18.33 10.08 -14.64
CA GLN A 410 16.94 10.02 -14.18
C GLN A 410 16.71 10.88 -12.93
N GLN A 411 17.63 10.84 -11.96
CA GLN A 411 17.55 11.67 -10.75
C GLN A 411 17.64 13.16 -11.10
N LEU A 412 18.60 13.56 -11.93
CA LEU A 412 18.78 14.94 -12.34
C LEU A 412 17.63 15.46 -13.22
N GLY A 413 16.86 14.59 -13.87
CA GLY A 413 15.61 14.95 -14.54
C GLY A 413 14.60 15.65 -13.60
N GLN A 414 14.66 15.39 -12.29
CA GLN A 414 13.83 16.06 -11.28
C GLN A 414 14.30 17.49 -10.94
N TYR A 415 15.48 17.91 -11.41
CA TYR A 415 15.97 19.28 -11.19
C TYR A 415 15.27 20.29 -12.09
N ALA A 416 14.91 19.92 -13.32
CA ALA A 416 14.34 20.84 -14.31
C ALA A 416 13.04 21.54 -13.84
N PRO A 417 12.08 20.86 -13.17
CA PRO A 417 10.90 21.52 -12.64
C PRO A 417 11.17 22.57 -11.54
N ILE A 418 12.28 22.41 -10.79
CA ILE A 418 12.61 23.31 -9.66
C ILE A 418 13.68 24.35 -10.03
N SER A 419 14.32 24.24 -11.19
CA SER A 419 15.43 25.13 -11.55
C SER A 419 15.03 26.58 -11.69
N ASN A 420 13.75 26.84 -12.03
CA ASN A 420 13.20 28.19 -12.17
C ASN A 420 13.06 28.93 -10.84
N ASP A 421 13.21 28.24 -9.71
CA ASP A 421 13.19 28.85 -8.38
C ASP A 421 14.55 29.50 -8.02
N PHE A 422 15.59 29.32 -8.84
CA PHE A 422 16.94 29.80 -8.56
C PHE A 422 17.49 30.67 -9.69
N VAL A 423 18.19 31.75 -9.33
CA VAL A 423 18.97 32.53 -10.31
C VAL A 423 20.26 31.78 -10.60
N THR A 424 20.36 31.19 -11.79
CA THR A 424 21.48 30.31 -12.15
C THR A 424 22.43 31.01 -13.13
N LYS A 425 23.73 31.02 -12.80
CA LYS A 425 24.83 31.51 -13.65
C LYS A 425 25.72 30.33 -14.05
N PHE A 426 26.14 30.29 -15.32
CA PHE A 426 26.90 29.17 -15.88
C PHE A 426 28.28 29.63 -16.36
N ALA A 427 29.31 29.40 -15.56
CA ALA A 427 30.68 29.64 -15.95
C ALA A 427 31.27 28.42 -16.68
N TYR A 428 31.95 28.66 -17.80
CA TYR A 428 32.56 27.60 -18.63
C TYR A 428 34.03 27.92 -18.95
N GLU A 429 34.81 26.85 -19.14
CA GLU A 429 36.22 26.92 -19.55
C GLU A 429 36.38 27.30 -21.02
N MET A 430 37.46 28.01 -21.35
CA MET A 430 37.78 28.40 -22.74
C MET A 430 38.97 27.64 -23.31
N PHE A 431 39.79 27.02 -22.47
CA PHE A 431 40.99 26.29 -22.89
C PHE A 431 40.87 24.81 -22.52
N PRO A 432 41.39 23.90 -23.36
CA PRO A 432 41.38 22.49 -23.03
C PRO A 432 42.29 22.20 -21.83
N THR A 433 41.90 21.22 -21.02
CA THR A 433 42.71 20.70 -19.92
C THR A 433 43.63 19.60 -20.43
N ARG A 434 44.91 19.65 -20.05
CA ARG A 434 45.88 18.60 -20.36
C ARG A 434 45.71 17.42 -19.40
N ILE A 435 45.39 16.24 -19.93
CA ILE A 435 45.13 15.00 -19.18
C ILE A 435 46.33 14.03 -19.23
N ALA A 436 46.23 12.91 -18.52
CA ALA A 436 47.21 11.83 -18.56
C ALA A 436 47.51 11.39 -20.02
N LEU A 437 48.76 11.03 -20.30
CA LEU A 437 49.27 10.74 -21.66
C LEU A 437 49.42 11.96 -22.59
N GLY A 438 49.26 13.18 -22.09
CA GLY A 438 49.56 14.41 -22.84
C GLY A 438 48.52 14.83 -23.87
N LYS A 439 47.33 14.20 -23.87
CA LYS A 439 46.17 14.66 -24.64
C LYS A 439 45.58 15.93 -24.01
N GLU A 440 45.05 16.82 -24.83
CA GLU A 440 44.31 18.00 -24.41
C GLU A 440 42.84 17.81 -24.76
N ILE A 441 41.95 17.97 -23.78
CA ILE A 441 40.51 17.81 -23.97
C ILE A 441 39.75 19.03 -23.43
N MET A 442 38.67 19.42 -24.10
CA MET A 442 37.67 20.27 -23.48
C MET A 442 36.82 19.38 -22.58
N VAL A 443 36.90 19.58 -21.27
CA VAL A 443 36.31 18.70 -20.25
C VAL A 443 34.81 18.89 -20.19
N VAL A 444 34.35 20.14 -20.17
CA VAL A 444 32.93 20.48 -20.24
C VAL A 444 32.76 21.55 -21.32
N PRO A 445 32.44 21.14 -22.55
CA PRO A 445 32.17 22.07 -23.64
C PRO A 445 31.08 23.08 -23.26
N GLN A 446 31.15 24.29 -23.82
CA GLN A 446 30.17 25.36 -23.55
C GLN A 446 28.71 24.90 -23.67
N ALA A 447 28.38 24.11 -24.71
CA ALA A 447 27.03 23.59 -24.94
C ALA A 447 26.54 22.62 -23.85
N SER A 448 27.47 22.03 -23.09
CA SER A 448 27.21 21.12 -21.97
C SER A 448 27.34 21.82 -20.61
N ALA A 449 27.97 23.00 -20.57
CA ALA A 449 28.05 23.83 -19.37
C ALA A 449 26.83 24.76 -19.21
N ILE A 450 26.01 24.94 -20.25
CA ILE A 450 24.85 25.83 -20.29
C ILE A 450 23.59 25.02 -20.56
N VAL A 451 22.48 25.33 -19.86
CA VAL A 451 21.18 24.71 -20.11
C VAL A 451 20.38 25.58 -21.09
N PRO A 452 20.05 25.11 -22.32
CA PRO A 452 19.24 25.87 -23.27
C PRO A 452 17.84 26.15 -22.72
N GLY A 453 17.37 27.39 -22.82
CA GLY A 453 16.01 27.77 -22.41
C GLY A 453 15.79 27.98 -20.90
N ALA A 454 16.84 27.87 -20.07
CA ALA A 454 16.76 28.28 -18.68
C ALA A 454 16.53 29.80 -18.60
N THR A 455 15.39 30.20 -18.03
CA THR A 455 15.04 31.61 -17.81
C THR A 455 16.11 32.22 -16.91
N ASN A 456 16.71 33.35 -17.33
CA ASN A 456 17.81 34.07 -16.63
C ASN A 456 19.20 33.41 -16.67
N ALA A 457 19.45 32.43 -17.55
CA ALA A 457 20.77 31.83 -17.72
C ALA A 457 21.74 32.77 -18.45
N GLU A 458 22.73 33.29 -17.72
CA GLU A 458 23.81 34.09 -18.29
C GLU A 458 25.11 33.28 -18.31
N PRO A 459 25.71 33.04 -19.50
CA PRO A 459 26.96 32.30 -19.61
C PRO A 459 28.17 33.18 -19.31
N VAL A 460 29.09 32.69 -18.48
CA VAL A 460 30.28 33.41 -18.03
C VAL A 460 31.53 32.72 -18.57
N ALA A 461 32.12 33.29 -19.62
CA ALA A 461 33.34 32.74 -20.20
C ALA A 461 34.56 33.04 -19.30
N ILE A 462 35.26 32.00 -18.84
CA ILE A 462 36.49 32.11 -18.05
C ILE A 462 37.68 31.69 -18.91
N PRO A 463 38.66 32.59 -19.18
CA PRO A 463 39.84 32.28 -20.00
C PRO A 463 40.84 31.41 -19.22
N ALA A 464 40.44 30.18 -18.91
CA ALA A 464 41.21 29.17 -18.19
C ALA A 464 40.75 27.78 -18.62
N ASP A 465 41.54 26.76 -18.25
CA ASP A 465 41.14 25.35 -18.29
C ASP A 465 40.25 24.97 -17.09
N HIS A 466 39.67 23.77 -17.12
CA HIS A 466 38.76 23.24 -16.09
C HIS A 466 39.31 23.26 -14.66
N LEU A 467 40.62 23.06 -14.51
CA LEU A 467 41.30 23.02 -13.20
C LEU A 467 41.59 24.41 -12.65
N ASN A 468 41.82 25.38 -13.54
CA ASN A 468 42.26 26.72 -13.20
C ASN A 468 41.13 27.77 -13.27
N MET A 469 39.97 27.44 -13.84
CA MET A 469 38.82 28.36 -13.92
C MET A 469 38.23 28.77 -12.56
N VAL A 470 38.60 28.08 -11.47
CA VAL A 470 38.16 28.33 -10.09
C VAL A 470 39.26 28.91 -9.19
N LYS A 471 40.40 29.31 -9.77
CA LYS A 471 41.60 29.75 -9.05
C LYS A 471 41.99 31.16 -9.45
N PHE A 472 41.97 32.09 -8.50
CA PHE A 472 42.26 33.50 -8.75
C PHE A 472 43.32 34.02 -7.78
N ALA A 473 44.42 34.55 -8.31
CA ALA A 473 45.54 35.04 -7.50
C ALA A 473 45.38 36.50 -7.03
N SER A 474 44.49 37.28 -7.66
CA SER A 474 44.28 38.69 -7.30
C SER A 474 42.90 39.20 -7.75
N ARG A 475 42.47 40.34 -7.17
CA ARG A 475 41.20 41.02 -7.53
C ARG A 475 41.21 41.59 -8.95
N GLN A 476 42.38 41.77 -9.56
CA GLN A 476 42.54 42.23 -10.94
C GLN A 476 42.43 41.09 -11.98
N ASN A 477 42.37 39.83 -11.54
CA ASN A 477 42.19 38.70 -12.44
C ASN A 477 40.84 38.82 -13.16
N GLY A 478 40.83 38.80 -14.50
CA GLY A 478 39.60 38.97 -15.28
C GLY A 478 38.53 37.91 -15.01
N GLY A 479 38.91 36.68 -14.67
CA GLY A 479 37.98 35.63 -14.23
C GLY A 479 37.37 35.94 -12.86
N TYR A 480 38.19 36.42 -11.92
CA TYR A 480 37.72 36.87 -10.61
C TYR A 480 36.72 38.00 -10.71
N VAL A 481 37.02 39.05 -11.50
CA VAL A 481 36.13 40.22 -11.67
C VAL A 481 34.75 39.78 -12.17
N LYS A 482 34.69 38.86 -13.14
CA LYS A 482 33.43 38.30 -13.63
C LYS A 482 32.69 37.52 -12.56
N VAL A 483 33.36 36.57 -11.90
CA VAL A 483 32.75 35.70 -10.88
C VAL A 483 32.26 36.52 -9.69
N SER A 484 33.12 37.36 -9.11
CA SER A 484 32.79 38.22 -7.97
C SER A 484 31.72 39.25 -8.33
N GLY A 485 31.69 39.78 -9.56
CA GLY A 485 30.65 40.69 -10.03
C GLY A 485 29.26 40.03 -10.04
N HIS A 486 29.14 38.82 -10.60
CA HIS A 486 27.88 38.08 -10.55
C HIS A 486 27.48 37.69 -9.13
N LEU A 487 28.44 37.32 -8.26
CA LEU A 487 28.15 37.02 -6.86
C LEU A 487 27.67 38.25 -6.09
N GLN A 488 28.21 39.45 -6.36
CA GLN A 488 27.75 40.70 -5.77
C GLN A 488 26.29 40.99 -6.15
N LEU A 489 25.93 40.88 -7.42
CA LEU A 489 24.54 41.07 -7.88
C LEU A 489 23.59 40.08 -7.21
N LEU A 490 23.97 38.80 -7.15
CA LEU A 490 23.18 37.79 -6.46
C LEU A 490 23.03 38.10 -4.96
N ALA A 491 24.11 38.56 -4.31
CA ALA A 491 24.11 38.88 -2.89
C ALA A 491 23.25 40.12 -2.56
N GLU A 492 23.16 41.08 -3.47
CA GLU A 492 22.31 42.28 -3.32
C GLU A 492 20.82 41.92 -3.35
N GLU A 493 20.40 41.06 -4.29
CA GLU A 493 18.97 40.72 -4.49
C GLU A 493 18.46 39.60 -3.55
N ALA A 494 19.36 38.74 -3.06
CA ALA A 494 18.96 37.53 -2.33
C ALA A 494 18.14 37.77 -1.05
N PRO A 495 18.47 38.75 -0.18
CA PRO A 495 17.73 38.96 1.08
C PRO A 495 16.25 39.24 0.88
N GLU A 496 15.91 40.14 -0.04
CA GLU A 496 14.52 40.51 -0.32
C GLU A 496 13.74 39.35 -0.95
N ALA A 497 14.31 38.72 -1.99
CA ALA A 497 13.65 37.63 -2.70
C ALA A 497 13.38 36.40 -1.80
N ILE A 498 14.35 36.03 -0.96
CA ILE A 498 14.20 34.92 -0.03
C ILE A 498 13.29 35.29 1.15
N GLY A 499 13.32 36.54 1.61
CA GLY A 499 12.36 37.06 2.59
C GLY A 499 10.92 36.90 2.09
N ALA A 500 10.61 37.40 0.89
CA ALA A 500 9.30 37.27 0.26
C ALA A 500 8.87 35.80 0.07
N ARG A 501 9.81 34.93 -0.33
CA ARG A 501 9.54 33.49 -0.48
C ARG A 501 9.19 32.82 0.85
N TRP A 502 9.90 33.15 1.93
CA TRP A 502 9.60 32.63 3.27
C TRP A 502 8.29 33.19 3.81
N GLU A 503 7.98 34.46 3.56
CA GLU A 503 6.68 35.05 3.92
C GLU A 503 5.53 34.33 3.23
N GLU A 504 5.65 34.07 1.92
CA GLU A 504 4.64 33.32 1.18
C GLU A 504 4.53 31.87 1.68
N GLN A 505 5.65 31.21 1.94
CA GLN A 505 5.66 29.87 2.51
C GLN A 505 5.02 29.84 3.91
N ASP A 506 5.26 30.86 4.73
CA ASP A 506 4.64 31.00 6.04
C ASP A 506 3.16 31.36 5.94
N ARG A 507 2.72 32.14 4.92
CA ARG A 507 1.30 32.37 4.62
C ARG A 507 0.63 31.08 4.19
N ILE A 508 1.24 30.29 3.30
CA ILE A 508 0.73 28.97 2.90
C ILE A 508 0.68 28.05 4.11
N ARG A 509 1.72 28.00 4.95
CA ARG A 509 1.76 27.18 6.16
C ARG A 509 0.71 27.62 7.18
N LYS A 510 0.55 28.93 7.39
CA LYS A 510 -0.48 29.51 8.26
C LYS A 510 -1.87 29.29 7.67
N ALA A 511 -2.07 29.37 6.36
CA ALA A 511 -3.32 29.04 5.71
C ALA A 511 -3.64 27.54 5.85
N GLN A 512 -2.65 26.67 5.69
CA GLN A 512 -2.75 25.23 5.95
C GLN A 512 -2.97 24.91 7.43
N ALA A 513 -2.47 25.74 8.35
CA ALA A 513 -2.69 25.60 9.80
C ALA A 513 -3.98 26.27 10.30
N ASN A 514 -4.47 27.32 9.61
CA ASN A 514 -5.70 28.07 9.90
C ASN A 514 -6.92 27.50 9.17
N VAL A 515 -6.71 26.72 8.11
CA VAL A 515 -7.62 25.62 7.78
C VAL A 515 -7.45 24.62 8.92
N LYS A 516 -8.18 24.84 10.02
CA LYS A 516 -8.70 23.70 10.77
C LYS A 516 -9.37 22.86 9.68
N ASP A 517 -8.74 21.74 9.30
CA ASP A 517 -9.49 20.60 8.82
C ASP A 517 -10.42 20.31 10.00
N ASP A 518 -11.59 20.94 10.01
CA ASP A 518 -12.68 20.41 10.79
C ASP A 518 -12.87 19.04 10.16
N PHE A 519 -12.38 17.99 10.82
CA PHE A 519 -12.43 16.59 10.38
C PHE A 519 -13.88 16.08 10.31
N THR A 520 -14.82 17.00 10.09
CA THR A 520 -16.25 16.84 10.00
C THR A 520 -16.59 16.35 8.61
N VAL A 521 -17.19 15.17 8.56
CA VAL A 521 -17.68 14.53 7.36
C VAL A 521 -19.17 14.29 7.57
N PRO A 522 -20.06 14.85 6.73
CA PRO A 522 -21.51 14.73 6.92
C PRO A 522 -21.95 13.27 7.06
N PHE A 523 -22.70 12.93 8.10
CA PHE A 523 -23.15 11.54 8.33
C PHE A 523 -23.93 10.99 7.13
N SER A 524 -23.64 9.75 6.73
CA SER A 524 -24.29 9.10 5.58
C SER A 524 -24.48 7.61 5.84
N LEU A 525 -25.67 7.12 5.46
CA LEU A 525 -26.03 5.69 5.50
C LEU A 525 -26.01 5.05 4.10
N SER A 526 -25.48 5.75 3.10
CA SER A 526 -25.42 5.25 1.73
C SER A 526 -24.71 3.89 1.67
N GLY A 527 -25.40 2.87 1.13
CA GLY A 527 -24.86 1.52 1.00
C GLY A 527 -24.92 0.67 2.28
N ILE A 528 -25.48 1.20 3.38
CA ILE A 528 -25.67 0.46 4.64
C ILE A 528 -27.09 -0.13 4.68
N PRO A 529 -27.27 -1.44 4.95
CA PRO A 529 -28.59 -2.02 5.09
C PRO A 529 -29.30 -1.45 6.31
N GLU A 530 -30.44 -0.79 6.11
CA GLU A 530 -31.25 -0.20 7.19
C GLU A 530 -32.60 -0.90 7.31
N THR A 531 -33.06 -1.10 8.55
CA THR A 531 -34.45 -1.47 8.84
C THR A 531 -35.24 -0.26 9.34
N GLU A 532 -36.42 0.00 8.77
CA GLU A 532 -37.31 1.10 9.18
C GLU A 532 -37.74 1.01 10.66
N ASN A 533 -37.94 -0.21 11.16
CA ASN A 533 -38.45 -0.46 12.51
C ASN A 533 -37.44 -1.28 13.33
N PHE A 534 -36.57 -0.60 14.07
CA PHE A 534 -35.69 -1.22 15.06
C PHE A 534 -36.41 -1.35 16.41
N VAL A 535 -36.45 -2.56 16.97
CA VAL A 535 -37.22 -2.86 18.18
C VAL A 535 -36.32 -3.42 19.27
N GLY A 536 -36.49 -2.91 20.49
CA GLY A 536 -35.80 -3.38 21.70
C GLY A 536 -34.34 -2.95 21.78
N ARG A 537 -33.53 -3.75 22.49
CA ARG A 537 -32.06 -3.59 22.62
C ARG A 537 -31.55 -2.36 23.36
N LYS A 538 -32.39 -1.74 24.20
CA LYS A 538 -32.01 -0.57 25.00
C LYS A 538 -30.82 -0.86 25.93
N GLU A 539 -30.78 -2.05 26.51
CA GLU A 539 -29.67 -2.47 27.38
C GLU A 539 -28.35 -2.59 26.61
N GLU A 540 -28.38 -3.22 25.42
CA GLU A 540 -27.18 -3.34 24.60
C GLU A 540 -26.69 -1.99 24.09
N LEU A 541 -27.58 -1.09 23.67
CA LEU A 541 -27.23 0.30 23.30
C LEU A 541 -26.56 1.03 24.48
N ALA A 542 -27.12 0.91 25.68
CA ALA A 542 -26.54 1.51 26.89
C ALA A 542 -25.13 0.95 27.19
N LYS A 543 -24.94 -0.37 27.04
CA LYS A 543 -23.62 -1.02 27.21
C LYS A 543 -22.60 -0.56 26.17
N ILE A 544 -23.02 -0.33 24.92
CA ILE A 544 -22.12 0.23 23.89
C ILE A 544 -21.69 1.64 24.29
N LYS A 545 -22.63 2.48 24.72
CA LYS A 545 -22.35 3.85 25.18
C LYS A 545 -21.37 3.86 26.35
N GLU A 546 -21.64 3.08 27.38
CA GLU A 546 -20.76 2.94 28.56
C GLU A 546 -19.37 2.42 28.17
N ALA A 547 -19.30 1.47 27.22
CA ALA A 547 -18.04 0.93 26.77
C ALA A 547 -17.13 1.99 26.13
N PHE A 548 -17.70 2.96 25.39
CA PHE A 548 -16.97 4.09 24.79
C PHE A 548 -16.64 5.23 25.77
N GLN A 549 -17.26 5.30 26.96
CA GLN A 549 -17.04 6.35 27.97
C GLN A 549 -15.83 6.12 28.90
N GLY A 550 -14.78 5.43 28.43
CA GLY A 550 -13.59 5.11 29.24
C GLY A 550 -12.75 6.35 29.64
N ASP A 551 -11.86 6.17 30.61
CA ASP A 551 -10.94 7.19 31.17
C ASP A 551 -9.76 7.58 30.26
N GLY A 552 -9.77 7.15 28.99
CA GLY A 552 -8.70 7.40 28.03
C GLY A 552 -7.46 6.50 28.17
N SER A 553 -7.45 5.54 29.12
CA SER A 553 -6.31 4.63 29.33
C SER A 553 -6.15 3.54 28.26
N GLN A 554 -7.19 3.29 27.46
CA GLN A 554 -7.23 2.27 26.42
C GLN A 554 -7.93 2.79 25.16
N ARG A 555 -7.52 2.33 23.98
CA ARG A 555 -8.22 2.62 22.72
C ARG A 555 -9.67 2.13 22.84
N ALA A 556 -10.64 2.98 22.49
CA ALA A 556 -12.05 2.67 22.64
C ALA A 556 -12.52 1.72 21.52
N VAL A 557 -12.34 0.41 21.73
CA VAL A 557 -12.79 -0.65 20.82
C VAL A 557 -13.93 -1.44 21.47
N VAL A 558 -15.08 -1.52 20.77
CA VAL A 558 -16.26 -2.26 21.21
C VAL A 558 -16.59 -3.36 20.20
N LEU A 559 -16.77 -4.59 20.69
CA LEU A 559 -17.10 -5.75 19.88
C LEU A 559 -18.54 -6.18 20.14
N LEU A 560 -19.40 -6.04 19.14
CA LEU A 560 -20.73 -6.64 19.11
C LEU A 560 -20.60 -8.09 18.68
N HIS A 561 -20.78 -9.01 19.62
CA HIS A 561 -20.68 -10.44 19.35
C HIS A 561 -22.04 -11.13 19.48
N GLY A 562 -22.29 -12.11 18.62
CA GLY A 562 -23.55 -12.85 18.62
C GLY A 562 -23.71 -13.67 17.35
N LEU A 563 -24.63 -14.63 17.38
CA LEU A 563 -24.88 -15.52 16.24
C LEU A 563 -25.31 -14.73 14.98
N GLY A 564 -25.23 -15.37 13.81
CA GLY A 564 -25.80 -14.82 12.57
C GLY A 564 -27.31 -14.56 12.72
N GLY A 565 -27.76 -13.41 12.22
CA GLY A 565 -29.17 -12.99 12.26
C GLY A 565 -29.65 -12.32 13.56
N MET A 566 -28.78 -12.10 14.54
CA MET A 566 -29.18 -11.57 15.87
C MET A 566 -29.39 -10.04 15.91
N GLY A 567 -29.19 -9.34 14.79
CA GLY A 567 -29.37 -7.89 14.69
C GLY A 567 -28.13 -7.03 15.01
N LYS A 568 -26.92 -7.60 15.06
CA LYS A 568 -25.68 -6.86 15.36
C LYS A 568 -25.45 -5.64 14.44
N THR A 569 -25.60 -5.85 13.14
CA THR A 569 -25.47 -4.80 12.11
C THR A 569 -26.49 -3.69 12.35
N GLN A 570 -27.77 -4.02 12.59
CA GLN A 570 -28.81 -3.02 12.87
C GLN A 570 -28.63 -2.31 14.21
N LEU A 571 -28.08 -3.00 15.21
CA LEU A 571 -27.71 -2.40 16.49
C LEU A 571 -26.59 -1.36 16.31
N ALA A 572 -25.57 -1.67 15.50
CA ALA A 572 -24.53 -0.71 15.14
C ALA A 572 -25.08 0.50 14.37
N VAL A 573 -25.98 0.27 13.39
CA VAL A 573 -26.68 1.35 12.66
C VAL A 573 -27.47 2.26 13.59
N THR A 574 -28.23 1.68 14.52
CA THR A 574 -29.03 2.44 15.48
C THR A 574 -28.14 3.29 16.39
N PHE A 575 -27.05 2.70 16.91
CA PHE A 575 -26.09 3.42 17.74
C PHE A 575 -25.45 4.61 16.98
N MET A 576 -25.02 4.40 15.73
CA MET A 576 -24.47 5.48 14.91
C MET A 576 -25.48 6.63 14.73
N LYS A 577 -26.76 6.32 14.47
CA LYS A 577 -27.81 7.33 14.27
C LYS A 577 -28.07 8.18 15.52
N GLU A 578 -28.14 7.52 16.69
CA GLU A 578 -28.36 8.18 17.98
C GLU A 578 -27.18 9.05 18.40
N HIS A 579 -25.96 8.69 17.98
CA HIS A 579 -24.72 9.35 18.40
C HIS A 579 -24.02 10.13 17.28
N ARG A 580 -24.66 10.33 16.11
CA ARG A 580 -24.04 10.97 14.94
C ARG A 580 -23.43 12.34 15.23
N ASP A 581 -24.08 13.13 16.08
CA ASP A 581 -23.67 14.51 16.38
C ASP A 581 -22.51 14.57 17.39
N THR A 582 -22.14 13.45 18.00
CA THR A 582 -20.99 13.37 18.92
C THR A 582 -19.65 13.19 18.19
N TYR A 583 -19.69 12.63 16.98
CA TYR A 583 -18.53 12.37 16.15
C TYR A 583 -18.41 13.41 15.03
N SER A 584 -17.18 13.78 14.67
CA SER A 584 -16.91 14.59 13.47
C SER A 584 -17.09 13.75 12.21
N ALA A 585 -16.74 12.47 12.24
CA ALA A 585 -16.89 11.58 11.09
C ALA A 585 -17.25 10.15 11.51
N ILE A 586 -18.09 9.49 10.72
CA ILE A 586 -18.46 8.07 10.91
C ILE A 586 -18.31 7.33 9.59
N PHE A 587 -17.54 6.23 9.62
CA PHE A 587 -17.28 5.40 8.44
C PHE A 587 -17.69 3.96 8.69
N TRP A 588 -18.38 3.38 7.71
CA TRP A 588 -18.78 1.99 7.69
C TRP A 588 -17.88 1.21 6.75
N LEU A 589 -17.25 0.16 7.26
CA LEU A 589 -16.27 -0.65 6.56
C LEU A 589 -16.75 -2.10 6.49
N ASN A 590 -16.78 -2.66 5.27
CA ASN A 590 -17.18 -4.05 5.06
C ASN A 590 -16.02 -5.00 5.30
N GLY A 591 -16.03 -5.65 6.46
CA GLY A 591 -15.00 -6.57 6.92
C GLY A 591 -15.21 -8.03 6.56
N LYS A 592 -16.09 -8.35 5.60
CA LYS A 592 -16.40 -9.74 5.20
C LYS A 592 -15.13 -10.55 4.85
N ASN A 593 -14.20 -9.92 4.13
CA ASN A 593 -12.83 -10.38 3.89
C ASN A 593 -11.90 -9.17 3.74
N GLU A 594 -10.60 -9.43 3.59
CA GLU A 594 -9.57 -8.40 3.51
C GLU A 594 -9.76 -7.46 2.31
N ASP A 595 -10.07 -8.00 1.14
CA ASP A 595 -10.27 -7.21 -0.08
C ASP A 595 -11.48 -6.27 0.03
N THR A 596 -12.61 -6.74 0.58
CA THR A 596 -13.79 -5.89 0.80
C THR A 596 -13.51 -4.78 1.80
N LEU A 597 -12.62 -5.04 2.76
CA LEU A 597 -12.20 -4.05 3.73
C LEU A 597 -11.33 -2.98 3.06
N LYS A 598 -10.29 -3.40 2.33
CA LYS A 598 -9.44 -2.52 1.52
C LYS A 598 -10.25 -1.65 0.55
N GLN A 599 -11.23 -2.24 -0.15
CA GLN A 599 -12.12 -1.48 -1.03
C GLN A 599 -12.98 -0.46 -0.27
N SER A 600 -13.38 -0.74 0.97
CA SER A 600 -14.10 0.22 1.80
C SER A 600 -13.22 1.43 2.16
N PHE A 601 -11.91 1.23 2.36
CA PHE A 601 -10.94 2.33 2.52
C PHE A 601 -10.82 3.18 1.24
N ALA A 602 -10.85 2.57 0.05
CA ALA A 602 -10.86 3.31 -1.21
C ALA A 602 -12.13 4.18 -1.39
N VAL A 603 -13.30 3.68 -0.99
CA VAL A 603 -14.54 4.46 -0.98
C VAL A 603 -14.46 5.60 0.04
N MET A 604 -13.90 5.32 1.23
CA MET A 604 -13.67 6.31 2.27
C MET A 604 -12.73 7.43 1.81
N ALA A 605 -11.63 7.10 1.12
CA ALA A 605 -10.68 8.07 0.58
C ALA A 605 -11.33 9.04 -0.41
N ASN A 606 -12.12 8.52 -1.34
CA ASN A 606 -12.85 9.34 -2.31
C ASN A 606 -13.86 10.28 -1.64
N ARG A 607 -14.56 9.80 -0.61
CA ARG A 607 -15.49 10.64 0.16
C ARG A 607 -14.75 11.73 0.94
N LEU A 608 -13.67 11.36 1.63
CA LEU A 608 -12.85 12.31 2.38
C LEU A 608 -12.28 13.40 1.48
N TYR A 609 -11.78 13.05 0.28
CA TYR A 609 -11.29 14.05 -0.66
C TYR A 609 -12.38 14.99 -1.17
N LYS A 610 -13.62 14.50 -1.38
CA LYS A 610 -14.75 15.36 -1.77
C LYS A 610 -15.10 16.39 -0.70
N GLU A 611 -15.07 16.00 0.57
CA GLU A 611 -15.39 16.90 1.69
C GLU A 611 -14.21 17.81 2.06
N HIS A 612 -12.98 17.35 1.82
CA HIS A 612 -11.75 18.08 2.12
C HIS A 612 -10.81 18.16 0.89
N PRO A 613 -11.23 18.85 -0.19
CA PRO A 613 -10.48 18.88 -1.45
C PRO A 613 -9.13 19.59 -1.32
N SER A 614 -8.98 20.46 -0.33
CA SER A 614 -7.73 21.18 -0.04
C SER A 614 -6.67 20.30 0.65
N SER A 615 -7.05 19.12 1.16
CA SER A 615 -6.12 18.23 1.85
C SER A 615 -5.23 17.49 0.84
N ALA A 616 -3.96 17.88 0.77
CA ALA A 616 -2.98 17.23 -0.11
C ALA A 616 -2.84 15.73 0.17
N LEU A 617 -2.98 15.31 1.43
CA LEU A 617 -2.94 13.90 1.83
C LEU A 617 -4.11 13.11 1.22
N LEU A 618 -5.33 13.65 1.31
CA LEU A 618 -6.53 13.01 0.79
C LEU A 618 -6.57 13.03 -0.74
N ARG A 619 -6.03 14.06 -1.38
CA ARG A 619 -5.83 14.08 -2.83
C ARG A 619 -4.94 12.93 -3.29
N THR A 620 -3.80 12.71 -2.62
CA THR A 620 -2.93 11.57 -2.91
C THR A 620 -3.65 10.24 -2.71
N ALA A 621 -4.49 10.11 -1.68
CA ALA A 621 -5.31 8.92 -1.47
C ALA A 621 -6.32 8.68 -2.60
N ALA A 622 -6.98 9.73 -3.08
CA ALA A 622 -8.00 9.64 -4.13
C ALA A 622 -7.40 9.33 -5.52
N GLU A 623 -6.17 9.80 -5.77
CA GLU A 623 -5.44 9.59 -7.04
C GLU A 623 -4.63 8.27 -7.05
N ALA A 624 -4.40 7.65 -5.89
CA ALA A 624 -3.64 6.41 -5.79
C ALA A 624 -4.37 5.25 -6.49
N LYS A 625 -3.60 4.45 -7.25
CA LYS A 625 -4.09 3.22 -7.90
C LYS A 625 -3.97 1.99 -6.99
N ASP A 626 -3.03 2.01 -6.06
CA ASP A 626 -2.74 0.93 -5.13
C ASP A 626 -3.58 1.10 -3.85
N VAL A 627 -4.46 0.13 -3.59
CA VAL A 627 -5.39 0.17 -2.45
C VAL A 627 -4.65 0.06 -1.12
N ASP A 628 -3.49 -0.62 -1.07
CA ASP A 628 -2.70 -0.73 0.15
C ASP A 628 -2.10 0.64 0.54
N GLN A 629 -1.65 1.42 -0.45
CA GLN A 629 -1.23 2.81 -0.21
C GLN A 629 -2.40 3.68 0.28
N ILE A 630 -3.60 3.49 -0.27
CA ILE A 630 -4.80 4.20 0.19
C ILE A 630 -5.05 3.90 1.67
N VAL A 631 -5.01 2.62 2.07
CA VAL A 631 -5.20 2.21 3.47
C VAL A 631 -4.19 2.91 4.39
N VAL A 632 -2.90 2.93 4.02
CA VAL A 632 -1.85 3.61 4.78
C VAL A 632 -2.14 5.11 4.94
N ILE A 633 -2.49 5.78 3.85
CA ILE A 633 -2.78 7.22 3.84
C ILE A 633 -3.99 7.55 4.71
N ILE A 634 -5.06 6.77 4.61
CA ILE A 634 -6.29 7.02 5.38
C ILE A 634 -6.07 6.77 6.87
N ARG A 635 -5.29 5.74 7.23
CA ARG A 635 -4.85 5.51 8.62
C ARG A 635 -4.04 6.69 9.15
N GLN A 636 -3.21 7.31 8.31
CA GLN A 636 -2.48 8.53 8.67
C GLN A 636 -3.41 9.72 8.91
N TRP A 637 -4.43 9.92 8.06
CA TRP A 637 -5.42 10.98 8.26
C TRP A 637 -6.21 10.81 9.57
N LEU A 638 -6.61 9.57 9.88
CA LEU A 638 -7.29 9.23 11.15
C LEU A 638 -6.38 9.42 12.37
N SER A 639 -5.06 9.33 12.18
CA SER A 639 -4.05 9.48 13.24
C SER A 639 -3.57 10.93 13.43
N ALA A 640 -4.10 11.90 12.68
CA ALA A 640 -3.73 13.31 12.84
C ALA A 640 -4.05 13.81 14.26
N LYS A 641 -3.15 14.59 14.87
CA LYS A 641 -3.20 14.97 16.30
C LYS A 641 -4.53 15.63 16.70
N GLU A 642 -5.12 16.39 15.80
CA GLU A 642 -6.37 17.13 16.01
C GLU A 642 -7.61 16.29 15.65
N ASN A 643 -7.45 15.09 15.06
CA ASN A 643 -8.52 14.23 14.57
C ASN A 643 -8.90 13.12 15.57
N HIS A 644 -9.60 13.48 16.64
CA HIS A 644 -9.89 12.56 17.75
C HIS A 644 -11.36 12.14 17.88
N ARG A 645 -12.29 12.73 17.10
CA ARG A 645 -13.75 12.48 17.20
C ARG A 645 -14.33 11.67 16.05
N TRP A 646 -13.58 10.76 15.44
CA TRP A 646 -14.11 9.86 14.42
C TRP A 646 -14.58 8.52 15.00
N MET A 647 -15.47 7.84 14.26
CA MET A 647 -15.87 6.45 14.50
C MET A 647 -15.66 5.57 13.25
N LEU A 648 -15.02 4.42 13.42
CA LEU A 648 -14.95 3.35 12.42
C LEU A 648 -15.84 2.19 12.84
N VAL A 649 -16.72 1.75 11.94
CA VAL A 649 -17.56 0.57 12.12
C VAL A 649 -17.12 -0.54 11.17
N PHE A 650 -16.46 -1.56 11.68
CA PHE A 650 -16.08 -2.76 10.92
C PHE A 650 -17.18 -3.81 11.04
N ASP A 651 -17.99 -3.97 9.98
CA ASP A 651 -19.09 -4.95 9.95
C ASP A 651 -18.65 -6.29 9.34
N ASN A 652 -19.13 -7.40 9.90
CA ASN A 652 -18.87 -8.78 9.43
C ASN A 652 -17.42 -9.27 9.53
N ILE A 653 -16.69 -8.94 10.61
CA ILE A 653 -15.38 -9.52 10.92
C ILE A 653 -15.54 -10.96 11.43
N ASP A 654 -16.01 -11.87 10.56
CA ASP A 654 -16.40 -13.23 10.94
C ASP A 654 -15.23 -14.23 10.86
N ASN A 655 -14.16 -13.92 10.12
CA ASN A 655 -12.98 -14.78 9.95
C ASN A 655 -11.65 -14.10 10.35
N PRO A 656 -11.47 -13.74 11.63
CA PRO A 656 -10.24 -13.10 12.08
C PRO A 656 -9.06 -14.10 12.10
N LYS A 657 -7.87 -13.63 11.72
CA LYS A 657 -6.61 -14.35 11.90
C LYS A 657 -6.27 -14.41 13.39
N LEU A 658 -6.25 -15.61 13.95
CA LEU A 658 -6.01 -15.90 15.37
C LEU A 658 -5.15 -17.17 15.46
N PRO A 659 -4.44 -17.43 16.57
CA PRO A 659 -3.77 -18.72 16.78
C PRO A 659 -4.74 -19.89 16.54
N GLY A 660 -4.40 -20.78 15.60
CA GLY A 660 -5.26 -21.89 15.17
C GLY A 660 -6.34 -21.54 14.12
N ASN A 661 -6.31 -20.35 13.53
CA ASN A 661 -7.08 -19.97 12.35
C ASN A 661 -6.20 -19.16 11.37
N GLU A 662 -5.37 -19.88 10.61
CA GLU A 662 -4.43 -19.34 9.62
C GLU A 662 -4.85 -19.65 8.19
N GLY A 663 -6.14 -19.93 7.98
CA GLY A 663 -6.66 -20.19 6.65
C GLY A 663 -6.42 -19.00 5.70
N PRO A 664 -6.35 -19.24 4.38
CA PRO A 664 -5.96 -18.22 3.39
C PRO A 664 -6.90 -17.00 3.32
N GLN A 665 -8.12 -17.11 3.86
CA GLN A 665 -9.09 -16.01 3.94
C GLN A 665 -9.14 -15.33 5.31
N ALA A 666 -8.32 -15.76 6.27
CA ALA A 666 -8.27 -15.18 7.61
C ALA A 666 -7.28 -14.01 7.61
N TYR A 667 -7.72 -12.86 8.11
CA TYR A 667 -6.89 -11.66 8.15
C TYR A 667 -7.00 -10.97 9.52
N ASP A 668 -5.98 -10.19 9.87
CA ASP A 668 -5.96 -9.44 11.12
C ASP A 668 -6.54 -8.03 10.92
N VAL A 669 -7.73 -7.81 11.46
CA VAL A 669 -8.40 -6.49 11.40
C VAL A 669 -7.58 -5.39 12.09
N ARG A 670 -6.70 -5.72 13.05
CA ARG A 670 -5.86 -4.74 13.77
C ARG A 670 -4.88 -4.03 12.86
N SER A 671 -4.45 -4.68 11.79
CA SER A 671 -3.58 -4.10 10.75
C SER A 671 -4.20 -2.89 10.06
N TYR A 672 -5.53 -2.74 10.16
CA TYR A 672 -6.30 -1.64 9.58
C TYR A 672 -6.66 -0.54 10.60
N PHE A 673 -6.25 -0.67 11.85
CA PHE A 673 -6.49 0.37 12.86
C PHE A 673 -5.51 1.54 12.67
N PRO A 674 -5.93 2.78 12.93
CA PRO A 674 -5.00 3.92 12.99
C PRO A 674 -3.87 3.70 14.00
N GLU A 675 -2.76 4.40 13.85
CA GLU A 675 -1.61 4.27 14.78
C GLU A 675 -1.90 5.02 16.08
N ALA A 676 -2.52 6.20 16.01
CA ALA A 676 -2.91 6.97 17.19
C ALA A 676 -3.99 6.24 18.02
N TYR A 677 -3.95 6.38 19.35
CA TYR A 677 -4.88 5.70 20.27
C TYR A 677 -6.26 6.37 20.40
N GLN A 678 -6.49 7.46 19.66
CA GLN A 678 -7.73 8.23 19.63
C GLN A 678 -8.80 7.63 18.70
N GLY A 679 -10.03 8.17 18.78
CA GLY A 679 -11.18 7.71 18.00
C GLY A 679 -11.90 6.49 18.59
N SER A 680 -13.03 6.14 17.99
CA SER A 680 -13.88 5.01 18.44
C SER A 680 -13.98 3.94 17.36
N ILE A 681 -13.86 2.67 17.76
CA ILE A 681 -13.97 1.53 16.85
C ILE A 681 -15.10 0.61 17.32
N LEU A 682 -16.07 0.37 16.45
CA LEU A 682 -17.15 -0.60 16.67
C LEU A 682 -16.96 -1.77 15.69
N ILE A 683 -17.01 -3.00 16.18
CA ILE A 683 -16.82 -4.20 15.36
C ILE A 683 -18.02 -5.13 15.52
N THR A 684 -18.57 -5.63 14.42
CA THR A 684 -19.56 -6.72 14.46
C THR A 684 -18.91 -8.04 14.05
N THR A 685 -19.14 -9.09 14.84
CA THR A 685 -18.57 -10.42 14.57
C THR A 685 -19.44 -11.56 15.10
N ARG A 686 -19.38 -12.71 14.43
CA ARG A 686 -19.89 -14.00 14.92
C ARG A 686 -18.83 -14.77 15.70
N SER A 687 -17.56 -14.42 15.57
CA SER A 687 -16.45 -15.09 16.24
C SER A 687 -16.43 -14.72 17.72
N SER A 688 -16.63 -15.72 18.58
CA SER A 688 -16.47 -15.56 20.04
C SER A 688 -15.01 -15.49 20.48
N ARG A 689 -14.08 -15.84 19.58
CA ARG A 689 -12.64 -15.91 19.84
C ARG A 689 -11.93 -14.55 19.68
N LEU A 690 -12.56 -13.58 19.01
CA LEU A 690 -11.98 -12.25 18.84
C LEU A 690 -12.08 -11.44 20.16
N LYS A 691 -10.94 -10.97 20.68
CA LYS A 691 -10.84 -10.27 21.99
C LYS A 691 -9.96 -9.01 21.87
N ILE A 692 -10.43 -8.00 21.14
CA ILE A 692 -9.66 -6.78 20.83
C ILE A 692 -10.21 -5.54 21.58
N GLY A 693 -11.14 -5.71 22.52
CA GLY A 693 -11.78 -4.60 23.23
C GLY A 693 -12.92 -5.06 24.14
N LYS A 694 -13.77 -4.10 24.55
CA LYS A 694 -14.94 -4.39 25.39
C LYS A 694 -16.00 -5.14 24.58
N VAL A 695 -16.48 -6.25 25.12
CA VAL A 695 -17.35 -7.18 24.40
C VAL A 695 -18.82 -6.98 24.84
N VAL A 696 -19.70 -6.66 23.90
CA VAL A 696 -21.15 -6.53 24.12
C VAL A 696 -21.88 -7.69 23.45
N SER A 697 -22.53 -8.52 24.27
CA SER A 697 -23.24 -9.72 23.81
C SER A 697 -24.63 -9.40 23.28
N VAL A 698 -24.82 -9.64 21.98
CA VAL A 698 -26.14 -9.54 21.33
C VAL A 698 -26.85 -10.89 21.46
N ARG A 699 -27.70 -10.98 22.49
CA ARG A 699 -28.43 -12.20 22.86
C ARG A 699 -29.76 -12.31 22.13
N LYS A 700 -30.54 -13.38 22.35
CA LYS A 700 -31.93 -13.43 21.84
C LYS A 700 -32.74 -12.33 22.54
N LEU A 701 -33.72 -11.76 21.84
CA LEU A 701 -34.72 -10.92 22.51
C LEU A 701 -35.40 -11.78 23.57
N VAL A 702 -35.60 -11.22 24.76
CA VAL A 702 -36.21 -11.94 25.89
C VAL A 702 -37.70 -11.59 25.97
N ASP A 703 -38.06 -10.36 25.62
CA ASP A 703 -39.45 -9.93 25.62
C ASP A 703 -40.16 -10.39 24.34
N THR A 704 -41.12 -11.29 24.52
CA THR A 704 -42.03 -11.79 23.49
C THR A 704 -42.71 -10.66 22.71
N ARG A 705 -43.00 -9.53 23.36
CA ARG A 705 -43.64 -8.36 22.73
C ARG A 705 -42.73 -7.71 21.69
N GLU A 706 -41.42 -7.68 21.93
CA GLU A 706 -40.43 -7.17 20.95
C GLU A 706 -40.40 -8.05 19.71
N SER A 707 -40.49 -9.37 19.89
CA SER A 707 -40.55 -10.33 18.78
C SER A 707 -41.83 -10.18 17.96
N ILE A 708 -42.98 -9.96 18.63
CA ILE A 708 -44.27 -9.70 17.97
C ILE A 708 -44.22 -8.37 17.22
N ALA A 709 -43.62 -7.33 17.80
CA ALA A 709 -43.50 -6.02 17.14
C ALA A 709 -42.65 -6.08 15.86
N ILE A 710 -41.53 -6.82 15.86
CA ILE A 710 -40.72 -7.06 14.64
C ILE A 710 -41.54 -7.82 13.59
N LEU A 711 -42.27 -8.86 13.99
CA LEU A 711 -43.10 -9.64 13.08
C LEU A 711 -44.24 -8.80 12.49
N THR A 712 -44.84 -7.93 13.30
CA THR A 712 -45.91 -7.02 12.88
C THR A 712 -45.39 -6.01 11.87
N SER A 713 -44.25 -5.37 12.15
CA SER A 713 -43.66 -4.38 11.24
C SER A 713 -43.22 -4.98 9.91
N THR A 714 -42.64 -6.19 9.93
CA THR A 714 -42.12 -6.83 8.70
C THR A 714 -43.16 -7.57 7.88
N SER A 715 -44.29 -7.98 8.45
CA SER A 715 -45.34 -8.71 7.73
C SER A 715 -46.46 -7.82 7.17
N GLY A 716 -46.53 -6.55 7.58
CA GLY A 716 -47.58 -5.61 7.15
C GLY A 716 -48.99 -5.98 7.64
N ARG A 717 -49.13 -6.92 8.59
CA ARG A 717 -50.42 -7.37 9.11
C ARG A 717 -50.79 -6.58 10.37
N VAL A 718 -52.00 -6.03 10.37
CA VAL A 718 -52.57 -5.28 11.50
C VAL A 718 -53.18 -6.28 12.52
N ASN A 719 -53.06 -6.02 13.82
CA ASN A 719 -53.63 -6.81 14.94
C ASN A 719 -53.03 -8.22 15.14
N LEU A 720 -51.74 -8.39 14.88
CA LEU A 720 -51.00 -9.64 15.04
C LEU A 720 -50.92 -10.14 16.51
N ASP A 721 -51.00 -9.21 17.45
CA ASP A 721 -51.05 -9.38 18.90
C ASP A 721 -52.35 -10.03 19.40
N ARG A 722 -53.43 -10.00 18.61
CA ARG A 722 -54.77 -10.54 18.99
C ARG A 722 -55.06 -11.96 18.48
N GLY A 723 -54.14 -12.57 17.72
CA GLY A 723 -54.34 -13.90 17.12
C GLY A 723 -53.89 -15.05 18.04
N ILE A 724 -54.84 -15.88 18.50
CA ILE A 724 -54.61 -17.03 19.40
C ILE A 724 -53.50 -17.99 18.91
N HIS A 725 -53.39 -18.23 17.60
CA HIS A 725 -52.38 -19.14 17.04
C HIS A 725 -50.94 -18.59 17.06
N ILE A 726 -50.77 -17.27 17.22
CA ILE A 726 -49.45 -16.63 17.17
C ILE A 726 -48.80 -16.59 18.55
N LEU A 727 -49.60 -16.41 19.61
CA LEU A 727 -49.14 -16.60 20.99
C LEU A 727 -48.59 -18.01 21.21
N VAL A 728 -49.25 -19.04 20.64
CA VAL A 728 -48.77 -20.44 20.69
C VAL A 728 -47.50 -20.64 19.86
N LEU A 729 -47.38 -20.01 18.69
CA LEU A 729 -46.16 -20.03 17.87
C LEU A 729 -44.97 -19.39 18.58
N VAL A 730 -45.16 -18.26 19.27
CA VAL A 730 -44.07 -17.56 19.98
C VAL A 730 -43.76 -18.23 21.33
N GLN A 731 -44.73 -18.78 22.05
CA GLN A 731 -44.48 -19.56 23.27
C GLN A 731 -43.74 -20.87 23.00
N GLY A 732 -43.99 -21.53 21.86
CA GLY A 732 -43.24 -22.72 21.44
C GLY A 732 -41.75 -22.49 21.12
N PHE A 733 -41.28 -21.23 21.08
CA PHE A 733 -39.86 -20.88 20.94
C PHE A 733 -39.10 -20.77 22.27
N TYR A 734 -39.80 -20.71 23.40
CA TYR A 734 -39.22 -20.50 24.74
C TYR A 734 -39.24 -21.73 25.65
N ASN A 735 -39.99 -22.79 25.29
CA ASN A 735 -39.99 -24.08 25.97
C ASN A 735 -39.17 -25.14 25.22
#